data_AF-A0A8C8A8S0-F1
#
_entry.id   AF-A0A8C8A8S0-F1
#
_cell.length_a   1.000
_cell.length_b   1.000
_cell.length_c   1.000
_cell.angle_alpha   90.00
_cell.angle_beta   90.00
_cell.angle_gamma   90.00
#
_symmetry.space_group_name_H-M   'P 1'
#
loop_
_entity.id
_entity.type
_entity.pdbx_description
1 polymer ?
#
loop_
_entity_poly.entity_id
_entity_poly.type
_entity_poly.pdbx_seq_one_letter_code
_entity_poly.pdbx_strand_id
1 'polypeptide(L)'
;AQAPRAARPEGVWQSCFLEAPPGLALCALLEALASPRSVRLGEVVEVLEQFVQEGRLSAVMWEVCQQQAQAGSPDLQEALLSKIVCLPDHVSNKLQGKNPPIFFPQNYFPFLGGAVIQVLQKISDSLRGGLDCSISFVSHVLGKVCVHGRQEEILSVLLPCLTDLTKSDCIWQRICWRLVECVPDRWMEAVLLGFVADVLSRLLGNLVVKNKKAQFVVTQKVLLLQYSHTTVVLQNLLGYLSLDSLRRALLVKVLLELLETWGSSSAVKHSPPEQQQYISKAILICLSHLKEHEIESCREELLTSMMEGVKCHLDSSLPQIRCLGMIVAESISSKINTDGPVLKFQVKADAALPSVLESNKKSCTAAPVMPGDESDAEKNIYTPQTNSYLYFFYSDDDLIPYDMSEDKELKVKAPVYIRDCIEVLAGSEDVDKWETTVKALESLVRKNPAATREVSVELAKILLHLEEKTCMEGFGELRQRAQVAVLTTDPIPVAQYLTSQFYSLNYSLRQRIDILDVLVLAAQELSYPKSHGKTKHSDAPKPSIQLLPGSDSSKDWRRIVDERIKSKTRRFAMGRSQVEVAAVPNEFSSVAGHFFFPLIQHFDRPLTTFDLLGEDHLVLGRLVHTLAILMYLAVNTVAVTAMGKALLEFVWALRFHTDSYVRQGLLSCISSVLLSVPKEHLLEDMTEELLETQSWLGDVAEKDPDGDCRRLALQNLLLMENLKKKLKTVPS
;
A
#
# COMPACT_ATOMS: atom_id res chain seq x y z
N ALA A 1 11.70 3.36 -66.39
CA ALA A 1 10.73 4.46 -66.54
C ALA A 1 10.22 4.81 -65.14
N GLN A 2 10.64 5.97 -64.62
CA GLN A 2 10.09 6.55 -63.40
C GLN A 2 8.62 6.92 -63.66
N ALA A 3 7.69 6.26 -62.98
CA ALA A 3 6.35 6.80 -62.84
C ALA A 3 6.40 7.92 -61.78
N PRO A 4 5.73 9.06 -62.00
CA PRO A 4 5.76 10.15 -61.04
C PRO A 4 5.04 9.72 -59.77
N ARG A 5 5.67 9.95 -58.60
CA ARG A 5 4.94 10.01 -57.33
C ARG A 5 3.91 11.13 -57.49
N ALA A 6 2.63 10.76 -57.63
CA ALA A 6 1.55 11.71 -57.49
C ALA A 6 1.68 12.39 -56.12
N ALA A 7 1.86 13.71 -56.13
CA ALA A 7 1.73 14.54 -54.94
C ALA A 7 0.33 14.30 -54.36
N ARG A 8 0.25 13.61 -53.22
CA ARG A 8 -1.00 13.46 -52.46
C ARG A 8 -1.22 14.76 -51.67
N PRO A 9 -2.46 15.19 -51.45
CA PRO A 9 -2.73 16.40 -50.68
C PRO A 9 -2.37 16.15 -49.22
N GLU A 10 -1.17 16.58 -48.83
CA GLU A 10 -0.74 16.72 -47.43
C GLU A 10 -1.73 17.68 -46.74
N GLY A 11 -2.61 17.14 -45.87
CA GLY A 11 -3.57 17.93 -45.09
C GLY A 11 -4.95 17.31 -44.89
N VAL A 12 -5.50 16.58 -45.88
CA VAL A 12 -6.89 16.05 -45.82
C VAL A 12 -7.06 14.99 -44.73
N TRP A 13 -6.01 14.19 -44.48
CA TRP A 13 -6.05 13.16 -43.44
C TRP A 13 -6.01 13.75 -42.02
N GLN A 14 -5.23 14.82 -41.82
CA GLN A 14 -5.11 15.52 -40.54
C GLN A 14 -6.41 16.28 -40.21
N SER A 15 -6.97 17.01 -41.18
CA SER A 15 -8.21 17.77 -41.00
C SER A 15 -9.39 16.88 -40.60
N CYS A 16 -9.49 15.66 -41.12
CA CYS A 16 -10.53 14.70 -40.75
C CYS A 16 -10.57 14.39 -39.24
N PHE A 17 -9.42 14.26 -38.56
CA PHE A 17 -9.38 13.98 -37.11
C PHE A 17 -9.60 15.23 -36.26
N LEU A 18 -9.18 16.39 -36.75
CA LEU A 18 -9.39 17.67 -36.08
C LEU A 18 -10.85 18.16 -36.20
N GLU A 19 -11.57 17.76 -37.24
CA GLU A 19 -13.00 18.08 -37.45
C GLU A 19 -13.97 17.02 -36.89
N ALA A 20 -13.52 15.78 -36.70
CA ALA A 20 -14.35 14.69 -36.16
C ALA A 20 -14.83 14.93 -34.71
N PRO A 21 -15.79 14.15 -34.19
CA PRO A 21 -16.10 14.15 -32.76
C PRO A 21 -14.83 13.85 -31.93
N PRO A 22 -14.42 14.74 -31.02
CA PRO A 22 -13.10 14.72 -30.39
C PRO A 22 -12.86 13.44 -29.58
N GLY A 23 -13.88 12.88 -28.92
CA GLY A 23 -13.74 11.61 -28.18
C GLY A 23 -13.45 10.42 -29.10
N LEU A 24 -14.14 10.33 -30.23
CA LEU A 24 -13.91 9.29 -31.24
C LEU A 24 -12.57 9.47 -31.94
N ALA A 25 -12.22 10.72 -32.27
CA ALA A 25 -10.94 11.06 -32.87
C ALA A 25 -9.77 10.64 -31.98
N LEU A 26 -9.83 10.97 -30.67
CA LEU A 26 -8.80 10.55 -29.70
C LEU A 26 -8.69 9.03 -29.60
N CYS A 27 -9.82 8.32 -29.56
CA CYS A 27 -9.83 6.86 -29.51
C CYS A 27 -9.16 6.24 -30.73
N ALA A 28 -9.51 6.71 -31.93
CA ALA A 28 -8.98 6.22 -33.20
C ALA A 28 -7.48 6.54 -33.37
N LEU A 29 -7.04 7.75 -32.96
CA LEU A 29 -5.63 8.13 -33.00
C LEU A 29 -4.79 7.24 -32.07
N LEU A 30 -5.28 6.93 -30.87
CA LEU A 30 -4.59 6.06 -29.93
C LEU A 30 -4.58 4.59 -30.36
N GLU A 31 -5.62 4.10 -31.04
CA GLU A 31 -5.62 2.77 -31.66
C GLU A 31 -4.63 2.68 -32.83
N ALA A 32 -4.55 3.74 -33.64
CA ALA A 32 -3.54 3.85 -34.71
C ALA A 32 -2.12 3.89 -34.14
N LEU A 33 -1.93 4.55 -32.98
CA LEU A 33 -0.67 4.58 -32.24
C LEU A 33 -0.31 3.20 -31.65
N ALA A 34 -1.30 2.44 -31.18
CA ALA A 34 -1.12 1.11 -30.60
C ALA A 34 -0.74 0.04 -31.65
N SER A 35 -1.17 0.21 -32.90
CA SER A 35 -0.98 -0.76 -33.97
C SER A 35 0.50 -1.01 -34.34
N PRO A 36 0.98 -2.28 -34.38
CA PRO A 36 2.37 -2.61 -34.68
C PRO A 36 2.78 -2.37 -36.15
N ARG A 37 1.81 -2.14 -37.04
CA ARG A 37 2.03 -1.89 -38.49
C ARG A 37 1.78 -0.43 -38.90
N SER A 38 1.83 0.52 -37.96
CA SER A 38 1.57 1.93 -38.27
C SER A 38 2.69 2.51 -39.14
N VAL A 39 2.50 2.47 -40.46
CA VAL A 39 3.41 3.08 -41.47
C VAL A 39 3.47 4.61 -41.33
N ARG A 40 2.60 5.22 -40.51
CA ARG A 40 2.41 6.67 -40.36
C ARG A 40 2.48 7.15 -38.91
N LEU A 41 3.37 6.54 -38.11
CA LEU A 41 3.53 6.90 -36.70
C LEU A 41 3.82 8.40 -36.49
N GLY A 42 4.65 9.00 -37.35
CA GLY A 42 4.95 10.44 -37.31
C GLY A 42 3.71 11.31 -37.53
N GLU A 43 2.93 11.02 -38.57
CA GLU A 43 1.70 11.77 -38.87
C GLU A 43 0.66 11.65 -37.75
N VAL A 44 0.52 10.47 -37.12
CA VAL A 44 -0.39 10.27 -35.97
C VAL A 44 0.04 11.12 -34.78
N VAL A 45 1.34 11.21 -34.51
CA VAL A 45 1.90 12.01 -33.41
C VAL A 45 1.75 13.49 -33.67
N GLU A 46 1.96 13.95 -34.91
CA GLU A 46 1.72 15.34 -35.32
C GLU A 46 0.25 15.74 -35.14
N VAL A 47 -0.69 14.87 -35.54
CA VAL A 47 -2.12 15.12 -35.34
C VAL A 47 -2.47 15.12 -33.85
N LEU A 48 -1.89 14.23 -33.04
CA LEU A 48 -2.09 14.25 -31.60
C LEU A 48 -1.55 15.52 -30.95
N GLU A 49 -0.40 16.02 -31.42
CA GLU A 49 0.17 17.29 -30.95
C GLU A 49 -0.76 18.46 -31.29
N GLN A 50 -1.22 18.56 -32.55
CA GLN A 50 -2.21 19.57 -32.97
C GLN A 50 -3.52 19.44 -32.17
N PHE A 51 -3.99 18.22 -31.94
CA PHE A 51 -5.20 17.95 -31.16
C PHE A 51 -5.10 18.52 -29.73
N VAL A 52 -3.95 18.38 -29.07
CA VAL A 52 -3.72 18.97 -27.75
C VAL A 52 -3.63 20.49 -27.83
N GLN A 53 -2.90 21.02 -28.83
CA GLN A 53 -2.70 22.48 -29.01
C GLN A 53 -4.00 23.23 -29.34
N GLU A 54 -4.91 22.64 -30.11
CA GLU A 54 -6.22 23.20 -30.44
C GLU A 54 -7.24 23.11 -29.29
N GLY A 55 -6.82 22.61 -28.11
CA GLY A 55 -7.68 22.51 -26.94
C GLY A 55 -8.77 21.45 -27.08
N ARG A 56 -8.62 20.47 -27.99
CA ARG A 56 -9.63 19.44 -28.25
C ARG A 56 -9.83 18.50 -27.06
N LEU A 57 -8.85 18.38 -26.16
CA LEU A 57 -9.02 17.71 -24.86
C LEU A 57 -10.13 18.34 -24.01
N SER A 58 -10.25 19.68 -24.02
CA SER A 58 -11.35 20.38 -23.35
C SER A 58 -12.71 20.05 -23.99
N ALA A 59 -12.74 19.86 -25.32
CA ALA A 59 -13.95 19.47 -26.04
C ALA A 59 -14.38 18.05 -25.70
N VAL A 60 -13.44 17.08 -25.62
CA VAL A 60 -13.73 15.71 -25.15
C VAL A 60 -14.37 15.73 -23.76
N MET A 61 -13.72 16.42 -22.81
CA MET A 61 -14.22 16.49 -21.44
C MET A 61 -15.60 17.15 -21.37
N TRP A 62 -15.82 18.21 -22.14
CA TRP A 62 -17.10 18.92 -22.19
C TRP A 62 -18.24 18.07 -22.77
N GLU A 63 -17.99 17.31 -23.84
CA GLU A 63 -18.99 16.40 -24.43
C GLU A 63 -19.46 15.36 -23.40
N VAL A 64 -18.53 14.78 -22.64
CA VAL A 64 -18.88 13.81 -21.58
C VAL A 64 -19.67 14.48 -20.46
N CYS A 65 -19.29 15.69 -20.05
CA CYS A 65 -20.03 16.45 -19.04
C CYS A 65 -21.48 16.76 -19.43
N GLN A 66 -21.73 17.04 -20.72
CA GLN A 66 -23.07 17.24 -21.25
C GLN A 66 -23.86 15.93 -21.39
N GLN A 67 -23.25 14.89 -21.97
CA GLN A 67 -23.90 13.60 -22.21
C GLN A 67 -24.22 12.84 -20.92
N GLN A 68 -23.43 12.99 -19.86
CA GLN A 68 -23.69 12.36 -18.58
C GLN A 68 -24.95 12.92 -17.89
N ALA A 69 -25.37 14.14 -18.22
CA ALA A 69 -26.69 14.65 -17.83
C ALA A 69 -27.84 13.93 -18.57
N GLN A 70 -27.54 13.17 -19.65
CA GLN A 70 -28.50 12.58 -20.58
C GLN A 70 -28.33 11.06 -20.80
N ALA A 71 -27.61 10.35 -19.91
CA ALA A 71 -27.38 8.89 -19.89
C ALA A 71 -26.31 8.30 -20.85
N GLY A 72 -25.03 8.63 -20.64
CA GLY A 72 -23.89 8.00 -21.32
C GLY A 72 -23.46 6.63 -20.73
N SER A 73 -22.67 5.84 -21.48
CA SER A 73 -22.15 4.53 -21.03
C SER A 73 -20.92 4.68 -20.12
N PRO A 74 -20.86 4.00 -18.96
CA PRO A 74 -19.75 4.14 -18.00
C PRO A 74 -18.42 3.59 -18.53
N ASP A 75 -18.46 2.50 -19.31
CA ASP A 75 -17.25 1.85 -19.84
C ASP A 75 -16.46 2.75 -20.81
N LEU A 76 -17.19 3.51 -21.65
CA LEU A 76 -16.58 4.46 -22.57
C LEU A 76 -15.92 5.63 -21.82
N GLN A 77 -16.52 6.07 -20.71
CA GLN A 77 -15.96 7.14 -19.88
C GLN A 77 -14.66 6.69 -19.21
N GLU A 78 -14.60 5.48 -18.67
CA GLU A 78 -13.38 4.94 -18.07
C GLU A 78 -12.27 4.76 -19.12
N ALA A 79 -12.62 4.30 -20.33
CA ALA A 79 -11.68 4.19 -21.43
C ALA A 79 -11.12 5.57 -21.85
N LEU A 80 -11.97 6.58 -22.01
CA LEU A 80 -11.57 7.94 -22.33
C LEU A 80 -10.71 8.57 -21.22
N LEU A 81 -11.09 8.37 -19.96
CA LEU A 81 -10.32 8.84 -18.80
C LEU A 81 -8.90 8.26 -18.82
N SER A 82 -8.77 6.94 -18.99
CA SER A 82 -7.48 6.28 -19.08
C SER A 82 -6.66 6.80 -20.27
N LYS A 83 -7.30 6.96 -21.44
CA LYS A 83 -6.66 7.49 -22.65
C LYS A 83 -6.15 8.93 -22.48
N ILE A 84 -6.88 9.82 -21.79
CA ILE A 84 -6.47 11.21 -21.54
C ILE A 84 -5.29 11.27 -20.57
N VAL A 85 -5.35 10.53 -19.46
CA VAL A 85 -4.32 10.60 -18.41
C VAL A 85 -3.02 9.91 -18.84
N CYS A 86 -3.11 8.77 -19.53
CA CYS A 86 -1.96 7.99 -19.98
C CYS A 86 -1.43 8.40 -21.37
N LEU A 87 -1.93 9.48 -21.97
CA LEU A 87 -1.51 9.93 -23.30
C LEU A 87 0.02 10.13 -23.42
N PRO A 88 0.71 10.81 -22.47
CA PRO A 88 2.17 10.90 -22.46
C PRO A 88 2.87 9.54 -22.52
N ASP A 89 2.39 8.59 -21.72
CA ASP A 89 2.98 7.25 -21.60
C ASP A 89 2.79 6.45 -22.89
N HIS A 90 1.60 6.53 -23.51
CA HIS A 90 1.31 5.88 -24.78
C HIS A 90 2.21 6.38 -25.92
N VAL A 91 2.42 7.69 -26.00
CA VAL A 91 3.32 8.31 -26.99
C VAL A 91 4.77 7.91 -26.71
N SER A 92 5.19 8.00 -25.45
CA SER A 92 6.56 7.67 -25.02
C SER A 92 6.95 6.22 -25.29
N ASN A 93 6.07 5.29 -24.95
CA ASN A 93 6.31 3.85 -25.15
C ASN A 93 6.47 3.48 -26.62
N LYS A 94 5.90 4.26 -27.54
CA LYS A 94 5.99 4.02 -28.98
C LYS A 94 7.17 4.74 -29.64
N LEU A 95 7.54 5.92 -29.15
CA LEU A 95 8.61 6.73 -29.75
C LEU A 95 9.99 6.53 -29.11
N GLN A 96 10.11 5.70 -28.07
CA GLN A 96 11.39 5.29 -27.44
C GLN A 96 12.34 6.47 -27.16
N GLY A 97 11.81 7.60 -26.69
CA GLY A 97 12.59 8.79 -26.31
C GLY A 97 12.60 9.95 -27.31
N LYS A 98 12.02 9.80 -28.51
CA LYS A 98 11.83 10.90 -29.49
C LYS A 98 10.47 11.58 -29.35
N ASN A 99 10.08 11.94 -28.13
CA ASN A 99 8.77 12.55 -27.90
C ASN A 99 8.76 14.04 -28.21
N PRO A 100 7.70 14.56 -28.86
CA PRO A 100 7.45 15.99 -28.90
C PRO A 100 7.35 16.58 -27.48
N PRO A 101 7.79 17.84 -27.27
CA PRO A 101 7.89 18.42 -25.94
C PRO A 101 6.54 18.57 -25.24
N ILE A 102 5.44 18.70 -25.99
CA ILE A 102 4.09 18.80 -25.44
C ILE A 102 3.68 17.57 -24.63
N PHE A 103 4.24 16.40 -24.93
CA PHE A 103 3.94 15.14 -24.25
C PHE A 103 4.88 14.84 -23.08
N PHE A 104 5.84 15.71 -22.77
CA PHE A 104 6.57 15.57 -21.51
C PHE A 104 5.62 15.83 -20.33
N PRO A 105 5.65 15.03 -19.26
CA PRO A 105 4.78 15.23 -18.11
C PRO A 105 4.78 16.67 -17.57
N GLN A 106 5.94 17.33 -17.54
CA GLN A 106 6.07 18.71 -17.07
C GLN A 106 5.31 19.72 -17.94
N ASN A 107 5.00 19.38 -19.19
CA ASN A 107 4.28 20.25 -20.13
C ASN A 107 2.82 19.80 -20.31
N TYR A 108 2.59 18.49 -20.43
CA TYR A 108 1.27 17.92 -20.70
C TYR A 108 0.28 18.16 -19.56
N PHE A 109 0.66 17.89 -18.30
CA PHE A 109 -0.27 17.99 -17.17
C PHE A 109 -0.66 19.44 -16.83
N PRO A 110 0.22 20.45 -16.97
CA PRO A 110 -0.20 21.85 -16.92
C PRO A 110 -1.16 22.23 -18.06
N PHE A 111 -0.91 21.75 -19.29
CA PHE A 111 -1.84 21.93 -20.41
C PHE A 111 -3.21 21.30 -20.12
N LEU A 112 -3.24 20.09 -19.58
CA LEU A 112 -4.45 19.41 -19.15
C LEU A 112 -5.16 20.18 -18.03
N GLY A 113 -4.42 20.76 -17.09
CA GLY A 113 -4.94 21.68 -16.07
C GLY A 113 -5.65 22.89 -16.70
N GLY A 114 -5.05 23.50 -17.72
CA GLY A 114 -5.67 24.57 -18.50
C GLY A 114 -6.96 24.12 -19.19
N ALA A 115 -6.96 22.93 -19.81
CA ALA A 115 -8.15 22.35 -20.43
C ALA A 115 -9.26 22.07 -19.40
N VAL A 116 -8.91 21.62 -18.19
CA VAL A 116 -9.86 21.45 -17.08
C VAL A 116 -10.48 22.80 -16.69
N ILE A 117 -9.70 23.88 -16.55
CA ILE A 117 -10.25 25.22 -16.27
C ILE A 117 -11.25 25.67 -17.35
N GLN A 118 -10.93 25.45 -18.63
CA GLN A 118 -11.84 25.80 -19.73
C GLN A 118 -13.17 25.05 -19.63
N VAL A 119 -13.15 23.76 -19.25
CA VAL A 119 -14.37 22.97 -19.04
C VAL A 119 -15.13 23.47 -17.82
N LEU A 120 -14.45 23.78 -16.72
CA LEU A 120 -15.10 24.34 -15.53
C LEU A 120 -15.75 25.70 -15.81
N GLN A 121 -15.14 26.53 -16.67
CA GLN A 121 -15.73 27.79 -17.13
C GLN A 121 -17.02 27.53 -17.91
N LYS A 122 -17.02 26.58 -18.86
CA LYS A 122 -18.24 26.17 -19.58
C LYS A 122 -19.32 25.61 -18.65
N ILE A 123 -18.94 24.83 -17.64
CA ILE A 123 -19.86 24.35 -16.60
C ILE A 123 -20.46 25.54 -15.84
N SER A 124 -19.64 26.52 -15.45
CA SER A 124 -20.10 27.74 -14.77
C SER A 124 -21.10 28.52 -15.62
N ASP A 125 -20.81 28.71 -16.92
CA ASP A 125 -21.68 29.42 -17.85
C ASP A 125 -23.01 28.67 -18.07
N SER A 126 -22.98 27.34 -18.20
CA SER A 126 -24.20 26.51 -18.29
C SER A 126 -25.04 26.56 -17.02
N LEU A 127 -24.42 26.47 -15.84
CA LEU A 127 -25.13 26.57 -14.55
C LEU A 127 -25.78 27.94 -14.37
N ARG A 128 -25.12 29.02 -14.82
CA ARG A 128 -25.70 30.36 -14.86
C ARG A 128 -26.83 30.48 -15.89
N GLY A 129 -26.76 29.72 -16.98
CA GLY A 129 -27.81 29.57 -17.99
C GLY A 129 -28.97 28.66 -17.59
N GLY A 130 -28.93 28.04 -16.39
CA GLY A 130 -29.97 27.13 -15.90
C GLY A 130 -29.98 25.75 -16.57
N LEU A 131 -28.88 25.35 -17.21
CA LEU A 131 -28.72 24.03 -17.81
C LEU A 131 -27.98 23.08 -16.85
N ASP A 132 -28.46 21.85 -16.74
CA ASP A 132 -27.80 20.81 -15.94
C ASP A 132 -26.54 20.28 -16.65
N CYS A 133 -25.45 20.14 -15.90
CA CYS A 133 -24.17 19.60 -16.39
C CYS A 133 -23.52 18.74 -15.30
N SER A 134 -22.85 17.66 -15.68
CA SER A 134 -22.10 16.83 -14.73
C SER A 134 -20.64 17.28 -14.62
N ILE A 135 -20.12 17.42 -13.40
CA ILE A 135 -18.69 17.68 -13.15
C ILE A 135 -17.87 16.41 -12.93
N SER A 136 -18.52 15.25 -12.74
CA SER A 136 -17.85 14.03 -12.27
C SER A 136 -16.71 13.57 -13.18
N PHE A 137 -16.84 13.72 -14.50
CA PHE A 137 -15.76 13.33 -15.41
C PHE A 137 -14.49 14.16 -15.18
N VAL A 138 -14.64 15.47 -14.95
CA VAL A 138 -13.52 16.37 -14.63
C VAL A 138 -12.93 16.03 -13.26
N SER A 139 -13.76 15.70 -12.27
CA SER A 139 -13.33 15.18 -10.97
C SER A 139 -12.52 13.89 -11.11
N HIS A 140 -12.94 13.00 -11.99
CA HIS A 140 -12.23 11.75 -12.26
C HIS A 140 -10.89 11.99 -12.94
N VAL A 141 -10.81 12.92 -13.90
CA VAL A 141 -9.53 13.33 -14.52
C VAL A 141 -8.58 13.87 -13.45
N LEU A 142 -9.03 14.81 -12.61
CA LEU A 142 -8.22 15.34 -11.52
C LEU A 142 -7.73 14.23 -10.58
N GLY A 143 -8.64 13.39 -10.08
CA GLY A 143 -8.29 12.31 -9.17
C GLY A 143 -7.32 11.29 -9.76
N LYS A 144 -7.53 10.90 -11.02
CA LYS A 144 -6.68 9.94 -11.70
C LYS A 144 -5.28 10.52 -11.96
N VAL A 145 -5.16 11.79 -12.35
CA VAL A 145 -3.87 12.47 -12.53
C VAL A 145 -3.09 12.54 -11.20
N CYS A 146 -3.76 12.87 -10.09
CA CYS A 146 -3.13 12.88 -8.77
C CYS A 146 -2.59 11.50 -8.37
N VAL A 147 -3.35 10.42 -8.61
CA VAL A 147 -2.90 9.05 -8.32
C VAL A 147 -1.75 8.58 -9.19
N HIS A 148 -1.61 9.12 -10.42
CA HIS A 148 -0.44 8.90 -11.26
C HIS A 148 0.81 9.69 -10.79
N GLY A 149 0.73 10.40 -9.65
CA GLY A 149 1.85 11.15 -9.07
C GLY A 149 2.14 12.47 -9.80
N ARG A 150 1.15 13.02 -10.53
CA ARG A 150 1.27 14.24 -11.34
C ARG A 150 0.47 15.41 -10.76
N GLN A 151 0.30 15.39 -9.45
CA GLN A 151 -0.50 16.35 -8.71
C GLN A 151 0.12 17.75 -8.72
N GLU A 152 1.45 17.86 -8.62
CA GLU A 152 2.14 19.17 -8.61
C GLU A 152 1.94 19.89 -9.95
N GLU A 153 2.10 19.18 -11.07
CA GLU A 153 2.01 19.75 -12.40
C GLU A 153 0.59 20.21 -12.72
N ILE A 154 -0.44 19.39 -12.47
CA ILE A 154 -1.83 19.79 -12.75
C ILE A 154 -2.31 20.90 -11.79
N LEU A 155 -1.98 20.79 -10.50
CA LEU A 155 -2.44 21.75 -9.49
C LEU A 155 -1.70 23.09 -9.57
N SER A 156 -0.49 23.13 -10.14
CA SER A 156 0.24 24.38 -10.40
C SER A 156 -0.55 25.37 -11.27
N VAL A 157 -1.43 24.86 -12.13
CA VAL A 157 -2.33 25.66 -12.97
C VAL A 157 -3.71 25.80 -12.33
N LEU A 158 -4.26 24.70 -11.80
CA LEU A 158 -5.62 24.70 -11.24
C LEU A 158 -5.75 25.57 -9.99
N LEU A 159 -4.87 25.41 -9.00
CA LEU A 159 -5.05 26.06 -7.70
C LEU A 159 -4.98 27.60 -7.78
N PRO A 160 -4.02 28.24 -8.49
CA PRO A 160 -4.02 29.70 -8.60
C PRO A 160 -5.29 30.23 -9.26
N CYS A 161 -5.72 29.60 -10.37
CA CYS A 161 -6.91 30.02 -11.11
C CYS A 161 -8.20 29.87 -10.27
N LEU A 162 -8.41 28.70 -9.64
CA LEU A 162 -9.56 28.46 -8.77
C LEU A 162 -9.54 29.37 -7.53
N THR A 163 -8.36 29.65 -6.98
CA THR A 163 -8.21 30.54 -5.83
C THR A 163 -8.67 31.96 -6.16
N ASP A 164 -8.40 32.45 -7.37
CA ASP A 164 -8.84 33.76 -7.84
C ASP A 164 -10.33 33.80 -8.17
N LEU A 165 -10.84 32.80 -8.88
CA LEU A 165 -12.25 32.71 -9.28
C LEU A 165 -13.18 32.59 -8.06
N THR A 166 -12.77 31.87 -7.01
CA THR A 166 -13.57 31.69 -5.78
C THR A 166 -13.61 32.91 -4.86
N LYS A 167 -12.83 33.98 -5.12
CA LYS A 167 -12.82 35.19 -4.29
C LYS A 167 -14.13 35.97 -4.36
N SER A 168 -14.70 36.06 -5.56
CA SER A 168 -15.86 36.92 -5.84
C SER A 168 -17.13 36.15 -6.22
N ASP A 169 -17.01 34.86 -6.55
CA ASP A 169 -18.12 34.07 -7.06
C ASP A 169 -18.39 32.81 -6.23
N CYS A 170 -19.60 32.73 -5.68
CA CYS A 170 -20.08 31.58 -4.90
C CYS A 170 -20.41 30.36 -5.77
N ILE A 171 -20.69 30.55 -7.08
CA ILE A 171 -20.86 29.46 -8.04
C ILE A 171 -19.53 28.73 -8.18
N TRP A 172 -18.42 29.46 -8.32
CA TRP A 172 -17.08 28.88 -8.37
C TRP A 172 -16.71 28.11 -7.09
N GLN A 173 -17.11 28.60 -5.91
CA GLN A 173 -16.92 27.85 -4.66
C GLN A 173 -17.69 26.52 -4.70
N ARG A 174 -18.96 26.53 -5.12
CA ARG A 174 -19.76 25.31 -5.27
C ARG A 174 -19.18 24.35 -6.31
N ILE A 175 -18.68 24.87 -7.42
CA ILE A 175 -17.99 24.08 -8.46
C ILE A 175 -16.76 23.41 -7.85
N CYS A 176 -15.92 24.13 -7.10
CA CYS A 176 -14.75 23.54 -6.42
C CYS A 176 -15.15 22.45 -5.41
N TRP A 177 -16.19 22.68 -4.60
CA TRP A 177 -16.68 21.67 -3.66
C TRP A 177 -17.14 20.43 -4.38
N ARG A 178 -17.94 20.56 -5.45
CA ARG A 178 -18.39 19.43 -6.25
C ARG A 178 -17.25 18.74 -7.00
N LEU A 179 -16.26 19.50 -7.47
CA LEU A 179 -15.08 18.96 -8.14
C LEU A 179 -14.36 17.95 -7.25
N VAL A 180 -14.18 18.27 -5.97
CA VAL A 180 -13.50 17.35 -5.03
C VAL A 180 -14.46 16.32 -4.44
N GLU A 181 -15.72 16.67 -4.15
CA GLU A 181 -16.74 15.73 -3.64
C GLU A 181 -17.01 14.56 -4.60
N CYS A 182 -16.91 14.78 -5.91
CA CYS A 182 -17.10 13.74 -6.93
C CYS A 182 -15.83 12.91 -7.23
N VAL A 183 -14.73 13.12 -6.52
CA VAL A 183 -13.55 12.26 -6.63
C VAL A 183 -13.84 10.92 -5.92
N PRO A 184 -13.61 9.76 -6.56
CA PRO A 184 -13.75 8.45 -5.93
C PRO A 184 -12.86 8.32 -4.69
N ASP A 185 -13.35 7.61 -3.66
CA ASP A 185 -12.64 7.46 -2.38
C ASP A 185 -11.21 6.92 -2.53
N ARG A 186 -11.01 5.99 -3.47
CA ARG A 186 -9.68 5.42 -3.83
C ARG A 186 -8.66 6.46 -4.31
N TRP A 187 -9.08 7.63 -4.76
CA TRP A 187 -8.23 8.71 -5.28
C TRP A 187 -8.22 9.95 -4.39
N MET A 188 -9.11 9.98 -3.38
CA MET A 188 -9.34 11.15 -2.51
C MET A 188 -8.07 11.59 -1.79
N GLU A 189 -7.26 10.64 -1.30
CA GLU A 189 -6.03 10.95 -0.59
C GLU A 189 -5.04 11.72 -1.47
N ALA A 190 -4.74 11.21 -2.67
CA ALA A 190 -3.81 11.85 -3.59
C ALA A 190 -4.26 13.28 -3.95
N VAL A 191 -5.56 13.49 -4.13
CA VAL A 191 -6.11 14.84 -4.37
C VAL A 191 -5.89 15.72 -3.14
N LEU A 192 -6.26 15.27 -1.94
CA LEU A 192 -6.15 16.08 -0.72
C LEU A 192 -4.71 16.47 -0.39
N LEU A 193 -3.74 15.57 -0.62
CA LEU A 193 -2.31 15.86 -0.41
C LEU A 193 -1.78 16.94 -1.36
N GLY A 194 -2.36 17.07 -2.56
CA GLY A 194 -2.03 18.14 -3.49
C GLY A 194 -2.65 19.50 -3.13
N PHE A 195 -3.77 19.53 -2.39
CA PHE A 195 -4.45 20.76 -1.98
C PHE A 195 -3.79 21.35 -0.72
N VAL A 196 -2.61 21.95 -0.90
CA VAL A 196 -1.89 22.70 0.14
C VAL A 196 -2.00 24.20 -0.15
N ALA A 197 -3.19 24.76 0.06
CA ALA A 197 -3.46 26.19 -0.18
C ALA A 197 -3.95 26.88 1.08
N ASP A 198 -3.72 28.19 1.21
CA ASP A 198 -4.22 28.99 2.35
C ASP A 198 -5.76 29.15 2.34
N VAL A 199 -6.42 28.62 1.31
CA VAL A 199 -7.82 28.89 0.97
C VAL A 199 -8.66 27.60 0.90
N LEU A 200 -8.28 26.58 1.65
CA LEU A 200 -8.96 25.28 1.64
C LEU A 200 -10.46 25.36 1.94
N SER A 201 -10.91 26.32 2.75
CA SER A 201 -12.34 26.47 3.05
C SER A 201 -13.16 26.83 1.81
N ARG A 202 -12.65 27.72 0.94
CA ARG A 202 -13.33 28.08 -0.31
C ARG A 202 -13.29 26.94 -1.32
N LEU A 203 -12.22 26.15 -1.33
CA LEU A 203 -12.00 25.08 -2.32
C LEU A 203 -12.65 23.74 -1.95
N LEU A 204 -12.63 23.36 -0.67
CA LEU A 204 -13.09 22.05 -0.19
C LEU A 204 -14.43 22.12 0.57
N GLY A 205 -14.83 23.30 1.04
CA GLY A 205 -16.08 23.49 1.77
C GLY A 205 -16.16 22.61 3.03
N ASN A 206 -17.19 21.77 3.11
CA ASN A 206 -17.44 20.83 4.20
C ASN A 206 -17.17 19.36 3.81
N LEU A 207 -16.24 19.13 2.88
CA LEU A 207 -15.88 17.80 2.37
C LEU A 207 -15.59 16.78 3.49
N VAL A 208 -14.82 17.18 4.51
CA VAL A 208 -14.44 16.30 5.64
C VAL A 208 -15.61 15.89 6.53
N VAL A 209 -16.75 16.56 6.44
CA VAL A 209 -17.97 16.17 7.16
C VAL A 209 -18.80 15.21 6.31
N LYS A 210 -18.73 15.34 4.97
CA LYS A 210 -19.54 14.55 4.02
C LYS A 210 -18.88 13.24 3.61
N ASN A 211 -17.55 13.19 3.56
CA ASN A 211 -16.78 12.06 3.07
C ASN A 211 -15.86 11.50 4.17
N LYS A 212 -16.06 10.24 4.56
CA LYS A 212 -15.31 9.57 5.63
C LYS A 212 -13.83 9.36 5.29
N LYS A 213 -13.49 9.09 4.02
CA LYS A 213 -12.10 8.95 3.58
C LYS A 213 -11.38 10.29 3.69
N ALA A 214 -12.02 11.38 3.23
CA ALA A 214 -11.46 12.73 3.38
C ALA A 214 -11.29 13.13 4.85
N GLN A 215 -12.27 12.79 5.69
CA GLN A 215 -12.18 12.97 7.14
C GLN A 215 -10.94 12.27 7.69
N PHE A 216 -10.81 10.96 7.46
CA PHE A 216 -9.67 10.16 7.94
C PHE A 216 -8.32 10.70 7.45
N VAL A 217 -8.20 11.08 6.18
CA VAL A 217 -6.95 11.61 5.62
C VAL A 217 -6.54 12.90 6.36
N VAL A 218 -7.47 13.85 6.52
CA VAL A 218 -7.19 15.15 7.12
C VAL A 218 -7.01 15.07 8.65
N THR A 219 -7.81 14.26 9.34
CA THR A 219 -7.82 14.23 10.82
C THR A 219 -6.88 13.19 11.43
N GLN A 220 -6.50 12.14 10.68
CA GLN A 220 -5.64 11.06 11.18
C GLN A 220 -4.37 10.91 10.34
N LYS A 221 -4.50 10.61 9.05
CA LYS A 221 -3.35 10.20 8.22
C LYS A 221 -2.30 11.31 8.12
N VAL A 222 -2.71 12.53 7.80
CA VAL A 222 -1.79 13.68 7.66
C VAL A 222 -1.23 14.18 8.99
N LEU A 223 -1.90 13.92 10.11
CA LEU A 223 -1.50 14.47 11.42
C LEU A 223 -0.70 13.48 12.27
N LEU A 224 -1.03 12.19 12.22
CA LEU A 224 -0.45 11.16 13.07
C LEU A 224 0.44 10.18 12.30
N LEU A 225 0.08 9.84 11.05
CA LEU A 225 0.76 8.80 10.26
C LEU A 225 1.81 9.39 9.30
N GLN A 226 1.58 10.59 8.76
CA GLN A 226 2.49 11.30 7.86
C GLN A 226 3.05 12.55 8.55
N TYR A 227 4.29 12.50 9.01
CA TYR A 227 4.93 13.60 9.75
C TYR A 227 5.96 14.39 8.93
N SER A 228 5.89 14.30 7.59
CA SER A 228 6.80 14.96 6.65
C SER A 228 6.31 16.32 6.14
N HIS A 229 5.11 16.76 6.53
CA HIS A 229 4.53 18.01 6.03
C HIS A 229 5.09 19.25 6.73
N THR A 230 5.07 20.39 6.03
CA THR A 230 5.55 21.66 6.61
C THR A 230 4.54 22.24 7.60
N THR A 231 5.01 23.12 8.48
CA THR A 231 4.14 23.81 9.46
C THR A 231 3.05 24.65 8.79
N VAL A 232 3.31 25.19 7.59
CA VAL A 232 2.32 25.94 6.79
C VAL A 232 1.17 25.01 6.37
N VAL A 233 1.46 23.77 5.97
CA VAL A 233 0.43 22.77 5.62
C VAL A 233 -0.45 22.48 6.85
N LEU A 234 0.16 22.27 8.01
CA LEU A 234 -0.57 22.06 9.27
C LEU A 234 -1.48 23.25 9.62
N GLN A 235 -0.98 24.48 9.50
CA GLN A 235 -1.77 25.69 9.72
C GLN A 235 -2.97 25.79 8.78
N ASN A 236 -2.77 25.46 7.50
CA ASN A 236 -3.84 25.49 6.51
C ASN A 236 -4.91 24.43 6.77
N LEU A 237 -4.51 23.20 7.12
CA LEU A 237 -5.43 22.09 7.40
C LEU A 237 -6.22 22.29 8.70
N LEU A 238 -5.53 22.62 9.79
CA LEU A 238 -6.16 22.85 11.09
C LEU A 238 -6.98 24.15 11.09
N GLY A 239 -6.48 25.18 10.39
CA GLY A 239 -7.23 26.39 10.08
C GLY A 239 -8.51 26.07 9.30
N TYR A 240 -8.44 25.21 8.28
CA TYR A 240 -9.61 24.74 7.54
C TYR A 240 -10.67 24.09 8.43
N LEU A 241 -10.30 23.27 9.42
CA LEU A 241 -11.25 22.67 10.38
C LEU A 241 -11.88 23.74 11.30
N SER A 242 -11.15 24.81 11.60
CA SER A 242 -11.61 25.87 12.50
C SER A 242 -12.64 26.82 11.89
N LEU A 243 -12.68 26.98 10.56
CA LEU A 243 -13.41 28.09 9.93
C LEU A 243 -14.94 27.94 9.86
N ASP A 244 -15.50 26.72 9.92
CA ASP A 244 -16.96 26.48 9.84
C ASP A 244 -17.43 25.64 11.05
N SER A 245 -18.56 26.02 11.64
CA SER A 245 -19.15 25.38 12.81
C SER A 245 -19.32 23.86 12.71
N LEU A 246 -19.62 23.33 11.52
CA LEU A 246 -19.81 21.89 11.30
C LEU A 246 -18.49 21.11 11.41
N ARG A 247 -17.35 21.76 11.13
CA ARG A 247 -16.01 21.14 11.19
C ARG A 247 -15.32 21.35 12.54
N ARG A 248 -15.76 22.32 13.34
CA ARG A 248 -15.11 22.64 14.63
C ARG A 248 -15.13 21.48 15.63
N ALA A 249 -16.18 20.66 15.63
CA ALA A 249 -16.22 19.44 16.42
C ALA A 249 -15.07 18.47 16.06
N LEU A 250 -14.67 18.42 14.78
CA LEU A 250 -13.52 17.62 14.33
C LEU A 250 -12.20 18.22 14.82
N LEU A 251 -12.07 19.55 14.90
CA LEU A 251 -10.87 20.19 15.44
C LEU A 251 -10.64 19.82 16.92
N VAL A 252 -11.70 19.87 17.74
CA VAL A 252 -11.62 19.48 19.15
C VAL A 252 -11.26 17.99 19.27
N LYS A 253 -11.93 17.14 18.49
CA LYS A 253 -11.62 15.70 18.44
C LYS A 253 -10.15 15.44 18.06
N VAL A 254 -9.66 16.09 17.02
CA VAL A 254 -8.26 16.00 16.57
C VAL A 254 -7.30 16.43 17.68
N LEU A 255 -7.57 17.53 18.37
CA LEU A 255 -6.72 17.98 19.48
C LEU A 255 -6.60 16.93 20.58
N LEU A 256 -7.72 16.31 20.97
CA LEU A 256 -7.74 15.28 22.00
C LEU A 256 -6.98 14.02 21.57
N GLU A 257 -7.17 13.56 20.33
CA GLU A 257 -6.44 12.40 19.76
C GLU A 257 -4.93 12.68 19.63
N LEU A 258 -4.55 13.91 19.25
CA LEU A 258 -3.16 14.34 19.23
C LEU A 258 -2.56 14.35 20.64
N LEU A 259 -3.29 14.83 21.65
CA LEU A 259 -2.85 14.86 23.04
C LEU A 259 -2.75 13.45 23.65
N GLU A 260 -3.67 12.55 23.30
CA GLU A 260 -3.62 11.15 23.71
C GLU A 260 -2.35 10.48 23.14
N THR A 261 -2.08 10.69 21.85
CA THR A 261 -0.88 10.13 21.20
C THR A 261 0.41 10.75 21.75
N TRP A 262 0.41 12.08 21.95
CA TRP A 262 1.54 12.83 22.51
C TRP A 262 1.82 12.44 23.97
N GLY A 263 0.77 12.24 24.76
CA GLY A 263 0.91 11.91 26.18
C GLY A 263 1.21 10.45 26.48
N SER A 264 1.15 9.58 25.48
CA SER A 264 1.44 8.16 25.64
C SER A 264 2.92 7.91 25.93
N SER A 265 3.23 7.28 27.07
CA SER A 265 4.58 6.86 27.47
C SER A 265 5.33 6.11 26.35
N SER A 266 4.65 5.17 25.69
CA SER A 266 5.25 4.41 24.59
C SER A 266 5.47 5.25 23.33
N ALA A 267 4.55 6.15 22.98
CA ALA A 267 4.78 7.06 21.86
C ALA A 267 6.02 7.94 22.10
N VAL A 268 6.20 8.46 23.32
CA VAL A 268 7.36 9.28 23.72
C VAL A 268 8.67 8.50 23.65
N LYS A 269 8.66 7.20 23.99
CA LYS A 269 9.86 6.33 23.98
C LYS A 269 10.25 5.86 22.58
N HIS A 270 9.28 5.50 21.74
CA HIS A 270 9.55 4.77 20.49
C HIS A 270 9.38 5.61 19.21
N SER A 271 8.73 6.79 19.28
CA SER A 271 8.58 7.63 18.09
C SER A 271 9.83 8.47 17.83
N PRO A 272 10.21 8.70 16.56
CA PRO A 272 11.28 9.63 16.20
C PRO A 272 11.05 11.04 16.78
N PRO A 273 12.11 11.77 17.15
CA PRO A 273 11.99 13.12 17.70
C PRO A 273 11.34 14.10 16.71
N GLU A 274 11.49 13.89 15.41
CA GLU A 274 10.84 14.68 14.36
C GLU A 274 9.32 14.52 14.40
N GLN A 275 8.82 13.30 14.62
CA GLN A 275 7.39 13.03 14.75
C GLN A 275 6.82 13.64 16.03
N GLN A 276 7.56 13.54 17.15
CA GLN A 276 7.19 14.19 18.41
C GLN A 276 7.09 15.72 18.26
N GLN A 277 8.04 16.32 17.53
CA GLN A 277 8.01 17.74 17.21
C GLN A 277 6.83 18.10 16.30
N TYR A 278 6.52 17.27 15.31
CA TYR A 278 5.41 17.45 14.38
C TYR A 278 4.06 17.44 15.09
N ILE A 279 3.81 16.44 15.95
CA ILE A 279 2.60 16.34 16.78
C ILE A 279 2.50 17.54 17.72
N SER A 280 3.61 17.93 18.38
CA SER A 280 3.64 19.11 19.24
C SER A 280 3.24 20.38 18.49
N LYS A 281 3.71 20.58 17.26
CA LYS A 281 3.30 21.72 16.40
C LYS A 281 1.81 21.68 16.09
N ALA A 282 1.28 20.50 15.72
CA ALA A 282 -0.15 20.34 15.42
C ALA A 282 -1.03 20.67 16.64
N ILE A 283 -0.65 20.23 17.84
CA ILE A 283 -1.33 20.56 19.10
C ILE A 283 -1.35 22.08 19.32
N LEU A 284 -0.21 22.75 19.20
CA LEU A 284 -0.11 24.20 19.39
C LEU A 284 -0.97 24.98 18.39
N ILE A 285 -1.01 24.53 17.13
CA ILE A 285 -1.87 25.13 16.09
C ILE A 285 -3.34 24.90 16.43
N CYS A 286 -3.76 23.70 16.81
CA CYS A 286 -5.13 23.41 17.26
C CYS A 286 -5.55 24.33 18.41
N LEU A 287 -4.72 24.46 19.45
CA LEU A 287 -4.96 25.33 20.60
C LEU A 287 -5.10 26.82 20.20
N SER A 288 -4.38 27.26 19.18
CA SER A 288 -4.49 28.64 18.68
C SER A 288 -5.85 28.94 18.02
N HIS A 289 -6.54 27.90 17.52
CA HIS A 289 -7.82 28.02 16.82
C HIS A 289 -9.07 27.76 17.70
N LEU A 290 -8.89 27.26 18.93
CA LEU A 290 -9.97 27.02 19.86
C LEU A 290 -10.60 28.33 20.36
N LYS A 291 -11.93 28.33 20.49
CA LYS A 291 -12.71 29.40 21.10
C LYS A 291 -12.95 29.12 22.59
N GLU A 292 -13.22 30.16 23.37
CA GLU A 292 -13.39 30.07 24.83
C GLU A 292 -14.44 29.05 25.28
N HIS A 293 -15.59 28.98 24.62
CA HIS A 293 -16.64 28.00 24.93
C HIS A 293 -16.23 26.54 24.65
N GLU A 294 -15.35 26.30 23.68
CA GLU A 294 -14.84 24.96 23.38
C GLU A 294 -13.80 24.54 24.41
N ILE A 295 -12.93 25.48 24.80
CA ILE A 295 -11.94 25.26 25.88
C ILE A 295 -12.66 24.88 27.16
N GLU A 296 -13.74 25.58 27.53
CA GLU A 296 -14.51 25.25 28.73
C GLU A 296 -15.18 23.87 28.61
N SER A 297 -15.66 23.50 27.42
CA SER A 297 -16.32 22.21 27.20
C SER A 297 -15.39 20.99 27.32
N CYS A 298 -14.10 21.13 26.99
CA CYS A 298 -13.11 20.05 27.07
C CYS A 298 -12.03 20.30 28.13
N ARG A 299 -12.27 21.23 29.07
CA ARG A 299 -11.27 21.68 30.05
C ARG A 299 -10.67 20.55 30.89
N GLU A 300 -11.52 19.70 31.44
CA GLU A 300 -11.09 18.58 32.30
C GLU A 300 -10.26 17.57 31.51
N GLU A 301 -10.68 17.25 30.28
CA GLU A 301 -9.97 16.33 29.38
C GLU A 301 -8.60 16.90 29.00
N LEU A 302 -8.53 18.18 28.61
CA LEU A 302 -7.26 18.84 28.28
C LEU A 302 -6.29 18.88 29.47
N LEU A 303 -6.78 19.17 30.68
CA LEU A 303 -5.95 19.15 31.89
C LEU A 303 -5.43 17.74 32.18
N THR A 304 -6.29 16.73 32.06
CA THR A 304 -5.92 15.34 32.33
C THR A 304 -4.86 14.86 31.34
N SER A 305 -5.09 15.02 30.03
CA SER A 305 -4.14 14.61 29.00
C SER A 305 -2.83 15.42 29.05
N MET A 306 -2.89 16.71 29.37
CA MET A 306 -1.70 17.53 29.57
C MET A 306 -0.85 17.01 30.74
N MET A 307 -1.46 16.76 31.90
CA MET A 307 -0.71 16.32 33.09
C MET A 307 -0.05 14.96 32.88
N GLU A 308 -0.75 14.03 32.23
CA GLU A 308 -0.21 12.71 31.87
C GLU A 308 0.95 12.85 30.87
N GLY A 309 0.76 13.60 29.79
CA GLY A 309 1.78 13.74 28.77
C GLY A 309 3.01 14.51 29.23
N VAL A 310 2.85 15.57 30.03
CA VAL A 310 4.00 16.32 30.58
C VAL A 310 4.86 15.45 31.47
N LYS A 311 4.25 14.58 32.28
CA LYS A 311 4.98 13.60 33.09
C LYS A 311 5.83 12.70 32.19
N CYS A 312 5.24 12.08 31.16
CA CYS A 312 5.95 11.20 30.23
C CYS A 312 7.09 11.92 29.48
N HIS A 313 6.86 13.16 29.04
CA HIS A 313 7.88 13.95 28.35
C HIS A 313 9.04 14.37 29.26
N LEU A 314 8.76 14.74 30.52
CA LEU A 314 9.79 15.12 31.50
C LEU A 314 10.64 13.93 31.96
N ASP A 315 10.06 12.74 32.00
CA ASP A 315 10.75 11.48 32.32
C ASP A 315 11.72 11.05 31.19
N SER A 316 11.67 11.67 30.00
CA SER A 316 12.57 11.37 28.89
C SER A 316 14.02 11.80 29.17
N SER A 317 14.97 10.93 28.81
CA SER A 317 16.41 11.23 28.88
C SER A 317 16.85 12.28 27.85
N LEU A 318 16.07 12.49 26.78
CA LEU A 318 16.39 13.42 25.68
C LEU A 318 15.98 14.87 26.02
N PRO A 319 16.92 15.84 26.07
CA PRO A 319 16.60 17.23 26.42
C PRO A 319 15.56 17.88 25.50
N GLN A 320 15.61 17.56 24.20
CA GLN A 320 14.66 18.07 23.21
C GLN A 320 13.22 17.63 23.50
N ILE A 321 13.01 16.38 23.93
CA ILE A 321 11.68 15.83 24.23
C ILE A 321 11.12 16.45 25.51
N ARG A 322 11.95 16.63 26.54
CA ARG A 322 11.57 17.36 27.76
C ARG A 322 11.17 18.80 27.43
N CYS A 323 11.90 19.45 26.53
CA CYS A 323 11.61 20.80 26.08
C CYS A 323 10.25 20.90 25.38
N LEU A 324 9.93 19.97 24.47
CA LEU A 324 8.60 19.88 23.85
C LEU A 324 7.49 19.72 24.90
N GLY A 325 7.73 18.83 25.89
CA GLY A 325 6.88 18.64 27.07
C GLY A 325 6.51 19.95 27.75
N MET A 326 7.54 20.72 28.13
CA MET A 326 7.38 22.01 28.81
C MET A 326 6.63 23.03 27.94
N ILE A 327 6.99 23.18 26.66
CA ILE A 327 6.36 24.17 25.76
C ILE A 327 4.86 23.90 25.59
N VAL A 328 4.48 22.65 25.33
CA VAL A 328 3.07 22.27 25.16
C VAL A 328 2.31 22.45 26.48
N ALA A 329 2.90 22.07 27.62
CA ALA A 329 2.32 22.26 28.95
C ALA A 329 1.97 23.72 29.25
N GLU A 330 2.93 24.63 29.04
CA GLU A 330 2.73 26.06 29.27
C GLU A 330 1.66 26.64 28.35
N SER A 331 1.66 26.20 27.09
CA SER A 331 0.71 26.67 26.09
C SER A 331 -0.72 26.23 26.43
N ILE A 332 -0.91 24.99 26.89
CA ILE A 332 -2.22 24.50 27.34
C ILE A 332 -2.63 25.20 28.65
N SER A 333 -1.72 25.28 29.62
CA SER A 333 -1.99 25.90 30.93
C SER A 333 -2.38 27.38 30.80
N SER A 334 -1.72 28.13 29.93
CA SER A 334 -2.03 29.54 29.66
C SER A 334 -3.36 29.74 28.93
N LYS A 335 -3.78 28.76 28.11
CA LYS A 335 -5.08 28.78 27.42
C LYS A 335 -6.24 28.38 28.32
N ILE A 336 -6.03 27.48 29.28
CA ILE A 336 -7.07 27.00 30.20
C ILE A 336 -7.27 27.91 31.41
N ASN A 337 -6.18 28.50 31.92
CA ASN A 337 -6.22 29.34 33.12
C ASN A 337 -5.87 30.79 32.77
N THR A 338 -6.88 31.57 32.35
CA THR A 338 -6.72 33.01 32.09
C THR A 338 -6.50 33.83 33.38
N ASP A 339 -7.07 33.38 34.51
CA ASP A 339 -7.04 34.09 35.80
C ASP A 339 -6.37 33.30 36.95
N GLY A 340 -5.79 32.12 36.67
CA GLY A 340 -5.20 31.21 37.65
C GLY A 340 -3.67 31.06 37.55
N PRO A 341 -3.03 30.26 38.43
CA PRO A 341 -1.60 29.96 38.31
C PRO A 341 -1.33 29.16 37.02
N VAL A 342 -0.51 29.74 36.15
CA VAL A 342 -0.05 29.12 34.89
C VAL A 342 1.27 28.40 35.14
N LEU A 343 1.44 27.20 34.58
CA LEU A 343 2.72 26.50 34.57
C LEU A 343 3.78 27.38 33.88
N LYS A 344 4.94 27.55 34.52
CA LYS A 344 6.08 28.29 33.96
C LYS A 344 7.37 27.49 34.17
N PHE A 345 7.95 27.03 33.09
CA PHE A 345 9.28 26.45 33.01
C PHE A 345 10.23 27.50 32.38
N GLN A 346 11.48 27.54 32.84
CA GLN A 346 12.48 28.48 32.31
C GLN A 346 13.13 27.89 31.05
N VAL A 347 12.37 27.78 29.96
CA VAL A 347 12.87 27.25 28.69
C VAL A 347 13.86 28.24 28.06
N LYS A 348 15.08 27.78 27.71
CA LYS A 348 16.08 28.62 27.04
C LYS A 348 15.61 28.99 25.62
N ALA A 349 15.73 30.27 25.26
CA ALA A 349 15.23 30.82 23.99
C ALA A 349 15.76 30.11 22.72
N ASP A 350 16.97 29.55 22.76
CA ASP A 350 17.58 28.82 21.63
C ASP A 350 16.97 27.44 21.36
N ALA A 351 16.13 26.93 22.27
CA ALA A 351 15.43 25.64 22.15
C ALA A 351 13.93 25.79 21.81
N ALA A 352 13.45 27.03 21.63
CA ALA A 352 12.06 27.28 21.28
C ALA A 352 11.78 26.74 19.86
N LEU A 353 10.69 25.97 19.70
CA LEU A 353 10.04 25.87 18.40
C LEU A 353 9.90 27.28 17.84
N PRO A 354 10.36 27.58 16.61
CA PRO A 354 10.22 28.89 16.02
C PRO A 354 8.79 29.37 16.26
N SER A 355 8.66 30.51 16.92
CA SER A 355 7.39 31.07 17.39
C SER A 355 6.36 31.02 16.27
N VAL A 356 5.48 30.01 16.34
CA VAL A 356 4.40 29.74 15.38
C VAL A 356 3.42 30.94 15.26
N LEU A 357 3.57 31.94 16.14
CA LEU A 357 2.70 33.10 16.28
C LEU A 357 3.14 34.35 15.48
N GLU A 358 4.33 34.40 14.87
CA GLU A 358 4.76 35.61 14.15
C GLU A 358 5.40 35.32 12.79
N SER A 359 4.59 35.15 11.75
CA SER A 359 5.06 35.19 10.34
C SER A 359 3.93 35.50 9.35
N ASN A 360 3.09 36.50 9.64
CA ASN A 360 2.26 37.13 8.63
C ASN A 360 2.96 38.42 8.17
N LYS A 361 3.87 38.32 7.17
CA LYS A 361 4.26 39.41 6.26
C LYS A 361 5.39 39.03 5.28
N LYS A 362 5.05 39.18 4.00
CA LYS A 362 5.85 39.58 2.82
C LYS A 362 6.41 38.50 1.89
N SER A 363 5.76 38.46 0.73
CA SER A 363 6.25 38.07 -0.60
C SER A 363 7.47 38.86 -1.07
N CYS A 364 8.26 38.29 -1.99
CA CYS A 364 8.95 38.95 -3.12
C CYS A 364 9.42 37.83 -4.07
N THR A 365 8.81 37.66 -5.25
CA THR A 365 9.17 38.24 -6.57
C THR A 365 10.51 37.76 -7.14
N ALA A 366 10.40 37.01 -8.23
CA ALA A 366 11.46 36.62 -9.15
C ALA A 366 11.94 37.80 -10.01
N ALA A 367 13.18 37.72 -10.49
CA ALA A 367 13.64 38.36 -11.72
C ALA A 367 14.99 37.76 -12.20
N PRO A 368 15.33 37.91 -13.50
CA PRO A 368 15.95 36.88 -14.33
C PRO A 368 17.35 37.24 -14.85
N VAL A 369 18.10 36.28 -15.41
CA VAL A 369 19.26 36.55 -16.29
C VAL A 369 19.36 35.47 -17.38
N MET A 370 19.37 35.91 -18.64
CA MET A 370 19.78 35.20 -19.87
C MET A 370 21.06 35.88 -20.41
N PRO A 371 21.64 35.51 -21.56
CA PRO A 371 22.15 34.21 -22.04
C PRO A 371 23.64 34.34 -22.47
N GLY A 372 24.26 33.28 -22.97
CA GLY A 372 25.60 33.34 -23.59
C GLY A 372 25.77 32.31 -24.70
N ASP A 373 26.05 32.83 -25.90
CA ASP A 373 26.02 32.18 -27.21
C ASP A 373 27.30 31.40 -27.59
N GLU A 374 27.09 30.49 -28.56
CA GLU A 374 27.94 30.10 -29.70
C GLU A 374 29.31 29.41 -29.47
N SER A 375 29.48 28.23 -30.06
CA SER A 375 30.26 28.10 -31.32
C SER A 375 30.34 26.66 -31.85
N ASP A 376 30.22 26.59 -33.18
CA ASP A 376 30.29 25.44 -34.07
C ASP A 376 31.67 24.77 -34.15
N ALA A 377 31.70 23.47 -34.53
CA ALA A 377 32.43 22.98 -35.73
C ALA A 377 32.46 21.44 -35.82
N GLU A 378 31.56 20.90 -36.66
CA GLU A 378 31.79 19.99 -37.78
C GLU A 378 33.03 19.03 -37.90
N LYS A 379 32.71 17.85 -38.49
CA LYS A 379 33.53 16.90 -39.31
C LYS A 379 34.26 15.78 -38.53
N ASN A 380 34.29 14.51 -38.96
CA ASN A 380 33.97 13.86 -40.23
C ASN A 380 33.81 12.33 -40.01
N ILE A 381 32.83 11.73 -40.71
CA ILE A 381 32.91 10.53 -41.59
C ILE A 381 33.85 9.37 -41.18
N TYR A 382 33.27 8.18 -40.99
CA TYR A 382 33.60 6.95 -41.73
C TYR A 382 32.39 5.97 -41.72
N THR A 383 31.90 5.64 -42.90
CA THR A 383 31.01 4.51 -43.23
C THR A 383 31.73 3.69 -44.31
N PRO A 384 31.20 2.56 -44.78
CA PRO A 384 30.56 1.39 -44.14
C PRO A 384 31.23 0.10 -44.66
N GLN A 385 30.66 -1.10 -44.44
CA GLN A 385 30.47 -2.18 -45.46
C GLN A 385 30.03 -3.52 -44.82
N THR A 386 28.77 -3.97 -45.10
CA THR A 386 28.34 -5.05 -46.04
C THR A 386 28.53 -6.47 -45.48
N ASN A 387 27.58 -7.41 -45.48
CA ASN A 387 26.64 -7.94 -46.50
C ASN A 387 25.38 -8.49 -45.76
N SER A 388 24.12 -8.33 -46.18
CA SER A 388 23.42 -8.78 -47.41
C SER A 388 23.48 -10.28 -47.69
N TYR A 389 22.41 -11.01 -47.36
CA TYR A 389 21.87 -12.08 -48.22
C TYR A 389 20.33 -12.12 -48.12
N LEU A 390 19.73 -12.50 -49.25
CA LEU A 390 18.40 -12.16 -49.75
C LEU A 390 17.56 -13.43 -49.97
N TYR A 391 16.26 -13.34 -49.67
CA TYR A 391 15.08 -13.86 -50.42
C TYR A 391 14.65 -15.35 -50.48
N PHE A 392 13.34 -15.54 -50.17
CA PHE A 392 12.23 -16.27 -50.85
C PHE A 392 12.24 -17.83 -50.87
N PHE A 393 11.12 -18.55 -50.67
CA PHE A 393 9.86 -18.57 -51.43
C PHE A 393 8.67 -19.18 -50.64
N TYR A 394 7.45 -18.90 -51.12
CA TYR A 394 6.18 -19.57 -50.81
C TYR A 394 6.13 -21.03 -51.30
N SER A 395 5.43 -21.92 -50.59
CA SER A 395 4.74 -23.07 -51.21
C SER A 395 3.54 -23.54 -50.39
N ASP A 396 2.46 -23.77 -51.13
CA ASP A 396 1.13 -24.26 -50.80
C ASP A 396 1.15 -25.80 -50.74
N ASP A 397 0.53 -26.44 -49.76
CA ASP A 397 0.18 -27.86 -49.77
C ASP A 397 -0.93 -28.16 -48.75
N ASP A 398 -2.13 -28.44 -49.26
CA ASP A 398 -3.28 -28.98 -48.52
C ASP A 398 -2.98 -30.41 -48.03
N LEU A 399 -2.87 -30.62 -46.71
CA LEU A 399 -2.65 -31.92 -46.10
C LEU A 399 -3.95 -32.51 -45.49
N ILE A 400 -4.23 -33.76 -45.86
CA ILE A 400 -5.30 -34.60 -45.30
C ILE A 400 -4.84 -35.14 -43.94
N PRO A 401 -5.68 -35.17 -42.88
CA PRO A 401 -5.30 -35.71 -41.57
C PRO A 401 -4.96 -37.21 -41.63
N TYR A 402 -3.83 -37.58 -41.05
CA TYR A 402 -3.37 -38.97 -40.92
C TYR A 402 -4.14 -39.74 -39.83
N ASP A 403 -4.35 -41.05 -40.04
CA ASP A 403 -4.94 -41.98 -39.06
C ASP A 403 -3.92 -42.33 -37.97
N MET A 404 -4.18 -41.90 -36.73
CA MET A 404 -3.33 -42.11 -35.53
C MET A 404 -3.81 -43.24 -34.61
N SER A 405 -4.61 -44.19 -35.12
CA SER A 405 -5.19 -45.27 -34.29
C SER A 405 -4.17 -46.30 -33.77
N GLU A 406 -2.93 -46.31 -34.28
CA GLU A 406 -1.83 -47.18 -33.83
C GLU A 406 -0.69 -46.48 -33.07
N ASP A 407 -0.80 -45.18 -32.76
CA ASP A 407 0.25 -44.45 -32.05
C ASP A 407 0.28 -44.80 -30.55
N LYS A 408 1.46 -45.23 -30.07
CA LYS A 408 1.77 -45.41 -28.64
C LYS A 408 2.36 -44.12 -28.08
N GLU A 409 1.73 -43.53 -27.06
CA GLU A 409 2.31 -42.42 -26.31
C GLU A 409 3.70 -42.77 -25.77
N LEU A 410 4.72 -42.06 -26.25
CA LEU A 410 6.08 -42.16 -25.73
C LEU A 410 6.10 -41.55 -24.33
N LYS A 411 6.17 -42.39 -23.29
CA LYS A 411 6.39 -41.91 -21.91
C LYS A 411 7.69 -41.11 -21.85
N VAL A 412 7.57 -39.80 -21.72
CA VAL A 412 8.71 -38.89 -21.55
C VAL A 412 9.47 -39.27 -20.27
N LYS A 413 10.78 -39.47 -20.39
CA LYS A 413 11.63 -39.84 -19.26
C LYS A 413 11.73 -38.67 -18.29
N ALA A 414 11.57 -38.94 -16.99
CA ALA A 414 11.69 -37.92 -15.95
C ALA A 414 13.13 -37.36 -15.86
N PRO A 415 13.30 -36.06 -15.58
CA PRO A 415 14.62 -35.44 -15.48
C PRO A 415 15.41 -35.98 -14.28
N VAL A 416 16.73 -36.09 -14.45
CA VAL A 416 17.65 -36.65 -13.44
C VAL A 416 18.50 -35.55 -12.77
N TYR A 417 18.74 -34.44 -13.46
CA TYR A 417 19.56 -33.34 -12.94
C TYR A 417 18.73 -32.07 -12.72
N ILE A 418 19.06 -31.33 -11.65
CA ILE A 418 18.35 -30.09 -11.29
C ILE A 418 18.61 -28.97 -12.32
N ARG A 419 19.80 -28.94 -12.95
CA ARG A 419 20.13 -27.98 -14.01
C ARG A 419 19.26 -28.19 -15.25
N ASP A 420 19.04 -29.43 -15.64
CA ASP A 420 18.13 -29.76 -16.75
C ASP A 420 16.69 -29.28 -16.44
N CYS A 421 16.25 -29.42 -15.17
CA CYS A 421 14.95 -28.89 -14.76
C CYS A 421 14.88 -27.36 -14.91
N ILE A 422 15.95 -26.63 -14.59
CA ILE A 422 16.01 -25.17 -14.74
C ILE A 422 15.86 -24.78 -16.21
N GLU A 423 16.60 -25.43 -17.11
CA GLU A 423 16.53 -25.19 -18.55
C GLU A 423 15.12 -25.48 -19.10
N VAL A 424 14.53 -26.61 -18.71
CA VAL A 424 13.18 -27.00 -19.16
C VAL A 424 12.11 -26.01 -18.66
N LEU A 425 12.19 -25.60 -17.39
CA LEU A 425 11.21 -24.67 -16.80
C LEU A 425 11.35 -23.24 -17.34
N ALA A 426 12.57 -22.81 -17.70
CA ALA A 426 12.84 -21.46 -18.20
C ALA A 426 12.45 -21.27 -19.68
N GLY A 427 12.52 -22.30 -20.53
CA GLY A 427 12.42 -22.09 -21.98
C GLY A 427 11.91 -23.25 -22.84
N SER A 428 11.48 -24.38 -22.28
CA SER A 428 10.97 -25.49 -23.12
C SER A 428 9.60 -25.18 -23.74
N GLU A 429 9.48 -25.43 -25.05
CA GLU A 429 8.22 -25.50 -25.81
C GLU A 429 7.55 -26.88 -25.72
N ASP A 430 8.31 -27.92 -25.31
CA ASP A 430 7.82 -29.28 -25.11
C ASP A 430 7.01 -29.36 -23.80
N VAL A 431 5.70 -29.48 -23.96
CA VAL A 431 4.70 -29.50 -22.90
C VAL A 431 4.84 -30.74 -22.01
N ASP A 432 4.99 -31.93 -22.60
CA ASP A 432 5.04 -33.20 -21.86
C ASP A 432 6.30 -33.29 -20.99
N LYS A 433 7.43 -32.78 -21.49
CA LYS A 433 8.66 -32.62 -20.70
C LYS A 433 8.49 -31.63 -19.56
N TRP A 434 7.85 -30.50 -19.81
CA TRP A 434 7.61 -29.49 -18.78
C TRP A 434 6.73 -30.06 -17.65
N GLU A 435 5.65 -30.76 -18.00
CA GLU A 435 4.75 -31.36 -17.00
C GLU A 435 5.44 -32.41 -16.14
N THR A 436 6.20 -33.30 -16.79
CA THR A 436 6.95 -34.36 -16.11
C THR A 436 8.00 -33.76 -15.16
N THR A 437 8.59 -32.62 -15.55
CA THR A 437 9.57 -31.89 -14.74
C THR A 437 8.94 -31.30 -13.48
N VAL A 438 7.80 -30.60 -13.60
CA VAL A 438 7.09 -30.02 -12.44
C VAL A 438 6.69 -31.10 -11.44
N LYS A 439 6.18 -32.25 -11.92
CA LYS A 439 5.79 -33.40 -11.08
C LYS A 439 7.00 -34.04 -10.36
N ALA A 440 8.16 -34.08 -11.01
CA ALA A 440 9.37 -34.72 -10.45
C ALA A 440 10.19 -33.80 -9.52
N LEU A 441 10.08 -32.47 -9.67
CA LEU A 441 10.99 -31.48 -9.12
C LEU A 441 11.13 -31.55 -7.59
N GLU A 442 10.01 -31.61 -6.86
CA GLU A 442 10.02 -31.71 -5.39
C GLU A 442 10.84 -32.93 -4.92
N SER A 443 10.63 -34.08 -5.56
CA SER A 443 11.34 -35.31 -5.20
C SER A 443 12.83 -35.26 -5.53
N LEU A 444 13.20 -34.57 -6.61
CA LEU A 444 14.57 -34.43 -7.06
C LEU A 444 15.37 -33.49 -6.16
N VAL A 445 14.77 -32.37 -5.78
CA VAL A 445 15.35 -31.40 -4.83
C VAL A 445 15.70 -32.06 -3.50
N ARG A 446 14.77 -32.85 -2.94
CA ARG A 446 15.00 -33.54 -1.66
C ARG A 446 16.02 -34.67 -1.75
N LYS A 447 16.16 -35.34 -2.90
CA LYS A 447 17.15 -36.42 -3.09
C LYS A 447 18.58 -35.90 -3.28
N ASN A 448 18.75 -34.71 -3.83
CA ASN A 448 20.05 -34.16 -4.20
C ASN A 448 20.33 -32.80 -3.53
N PRO A 449 20.40 -32.71 -2.19
CA PRO A 449 20.49 -31.44 -1.49
C PRO A 449 21.76 -30.64 -1.80
N ALA A 450 22.89 -31.31 -2.05
CA ALA A 450 24.15 -30.64 -2.41
C ALA A 450 24.03 -29.91 -3.76
N ALA A 451 23.49 -30.58 -4.78
CA ALA A 451 23.27 -29.98 -6.10
C ALA A 451 22.22 -28.87 -6.05
N THR A 452 21.17 -29.01 -5.22
CA THR A 452 20.15 -27.96 -5.03
C THR A 452 20.78 -26.68 -4.48
N ARG A 453 21.68 -26.77 -3.49
CA ARG A 453 22.32 -25.59 -2.87
C ARG A 453 23.12 -24.74 -3.85
N GLU A 454 23.66 -25.34 -4.91
CA GLU A 454 24.41 -24.60 -5.94
C GLU A 454 23.51 -23.70 -6.81
N VAL A 455 22.22 -24.01 -6.91
CA VAL A 455 21.25 -23.33 -7.80
C VAL A 455 19.95 -22.94 -7.08
N SER A 456 19.96 -22.90 -5.75
CA SER A 456 18.76 -22.76 -4.92
C SER A 456 18.02 -21.45 -5.17
N VAL A 457 18.75 -20.33 -5.24
CA VAL A 457 18.19 -19.00 -5.49
C VAL A 457 17.64 -18.88 -6.91
N GLU A 458 18.35 -19.41 -7.91
CA GLU A 458 17.90 -19.42 -9.30
C GLU A 458 16.62 -20.24 -9.47
N LEU A 459 16.57 -21.43 -8.87
CA LEU A 459 15.39 -22.28 -8.91
C LEU A 459 14.20 -21.64 -8.16
N ALA A 460 14.43 -20.99 -7.02
CA ALA A 460 13.40 -20.25 -6.30
C ALA A 460 12.85 -19.07 -7.12
N LYS A 461 13.72 -18.37 -7.87
CA LYS A 461 13.32 -17.30 -8.80
C LYS A 461 12.44 -17.84 -9.91
N ILE A 462 12.81 -18.96 -10.54
CA ILE A 462 12.02 -19.58 -11.60
C ILE A 462 10.66 -20.01 -11.06
N LEU A 463 10.61 -20.69 -9.92
CA LEU A 463 9.36 -21.16 -9.31
C LEU A 463 8.40 -20.03 -8.95
N LEU A 464 8.91 -18.89 -8.45
CA LEU A 464 8.10 -17.73 -8.10
C LEU A 464 7.41 -17.08 -9.33
N HIS A 465 8.04 -17.15 -10.50
CA HIS A 465 7.52 -16.61 -11.76
C HIS A 465 6.91 -17.69 -12.66
N LEU A 466 6.82 -18.93 -12.19
CA LEU A 466 6.32 -20.03 -13.00
C LEU A 466 4.80 -19.92 -13.13
N GLU A 467 4.37 -19.61 -14.35
CA GLU A 467 2.98 -19.59 -14.76
C GLU A 467 2.56 -20.94 -15.35
N GLU A 468 1.28 -21.23 -15.22
CA GLU A 468 0.69 -22.47 -15.71
C GLU A 468 0.58 -22.43 -17.24
N LYS A 469 1.39 -23.26 -17.93
CA LYS A 469 1.36 -23.37 -19.40
C LYS A 469 0.26 -24.32 -19.90
N THR A 470 -0.14 -25.28 -19.08
CA THR A 470 -1.17 -26.28 -19.37
C THR A 470 -2.14 -26.41 -18.21
N CYS A 471 -3.40 -26.77 -18.48
CA CYS A 471 -4.43 -26.99 -17.45
C CYS A 471 -4.15 -28.28 -16.65
N MET A 472 -3.07 -28.29 -15.87
CA MET A 472 -2.63 -29.41 -15.07
C MET A 472 -3.31 -29.39 -13.70
N GLU A 473 -3.98 -30.48 -13.34
CA GLU A 473 -4.57 -30.63 -12.02
C GLU A 473 -3.53 -30.50 -10.90
N GLY A 474 -3.75 -29.57 -9.97
CA GLY A 474 -2.89 -29.38 -8.80
C GLY A 474 -1.55 -28.69 -9.08
N PHE A 475 -1.39 -28.01 -10.22
CA PHE A 475 -0.15 -27.29 -10.55
C PHE A 475 0.32 -26.35 -9.44
N GLY A 476 -0.57 -25.53 -8.89
CA GLY A 476 -0.24 -24.60 -7.81
C GLY A 476 0.33 -25.29 -6.56
N GLU A 477 -0.22 -26.45 -6.18
CA GLU A 477 0.27 -27.24 -5.05
C GLU A 477 1.64 -27.86 -5.34
N LEU A 478 1.84 -28.39 -6.55
CA LEU A 478 3.13 -28.96 -6.97
C LEU A 478 4.24 -27.90 -6.99
N ARG A 479 3.94 -26.73 -7.55
CA ARG A 479 4.86 -25.57 -7.56
C ARG A 479 5.22 -25.13 -6.15
N GLN A 480 4.21 -24.95 -5.29
CA GLN A 480 4.42 -24.53 -3.90
C GLN A 480 5.24 -25.57 -3.12
N ARG A 481 4.94 -26.86 -3.26
CA ARG A 481 5.71 -27.94 -2.59
C ARG A 481 7.16 -28.01 -3.07
N ALA A 482 7.41 -27.80 -4.36
CA ALA A 482 8.76 -27.70 -4.89
C ALA A 482 9.49 -26.47 -4.31
N GLN A 483 8.83 -25.32 -4.24
CA GLN A 483 9.40 -24.09 -3.69
C GLN A 483 9.71 -24.21 -2.19
N VAL A 484 8.82 -24.86 -1.43
CA VAL A 484 9.06 -25.23 -0.03
C VAL A 484 10.26 -26.18 0.09
N ALA A 485 10.36 -27.21 -0.76
CA ALA A 485 11.49 -28.14 -0.72
C ALA A 485 12.84 -27.46 -1.01
N VAL A 486 12.87 -26.45 -1.91
CA VAL A 486 14.07 -25.65 -2.17
C VAL A 486 14.43 -24.81 -0.94
N LEU A 487 13.45 -24.13 -0.35
CA LEU A 487 13.64 -23.31 0.84
C LEU A 487 14.07 -24.12 2.06
N THR A 488 13.57 -25.35 2.26
CA THR A 488 14.01 -26.20 3.38
C THR A 488 15.41 -26.79 3.18
N THR A 489 15.87 -26.90 1.93
CA THR A 489 17.21 -27.41 1.60
C THR A 489 18.31 -26.37 1.78
N ASP A 490 17.99 -25.10 1.51
CA ASP A 490 18.90 -23.95 1.61
C ASP A 490 18.20 -22.69 2.18
N PRO A 491 17.89 -22.69 3.50
CA PRO A 491 16.94 -21.75 4.10
C PRO A 491 17.39 -20.29 4.12
N ILE A 492 18.68 -20.02 4.32
CA ILE A 492 19.17 -18.64 4.48
C ILE A 492 19.09 -17.85 3.16
N PRO A 493 19.78 -18.26 2.07
CA PRO A 493 19.80 -17.47 0.84
C PRO A 493 18.43 -17.41 0.17
N VAL A 494 17.63 -18.48 0.24
CA VAL A 494 16.30 -18.51 -0.36
C VAL A 494 15.31 -17.65 0.45
N ALA A 495 15.35 -17.67 1.79
CA ALA A 495 14.51 -16.78 2.60
C ALA A 495 14.86 -15.30 2.38
N GLN A 496 16.15 -14.96 2.31
CA GLN A 496 16.60 -13.60 2.01
C GLN A 496 16.14 -13.14 0.62
N TYR A 497 16.21 -14.01 -0.38
CA TYR A 497 15.66 -13.72 -1.70
C TYR A 497 14.15 -13.47 -1.63
N LEU A 498 13.36 -14.41 -1.10
CA LEU A 498 11.90 -14.30 -1.08
C LEU A 498 11.40 -13.08 -0.29
N THR A 499 11.99 -12.81 0.87
CA THR A 499 11.64 -11.63 1.68
C THR A 499 12.00 -10.31 1.00
N SER A 500 13.11 -10.26 0.23
CA SER A 500 13.42 -9.09 -0.61
C SER A 500 12.42 -8.89 -1.75
N GLN A 501 11.93 -9.99 -2.35
CA GLN A 501 10.96 -9.94 -3.44
C GLN A 501 9.57 -9.50 -2.97
N PHE A 502 9.19 -9.80 -1.71
CA PHE A 502 7.94 -9.33 -1.12
C PHE A 502 7.79 -7.80 -1.20
N TYR A 503 8.87 -7.05 -0.92
CA TYR A 503 8.92 -5.58 -0.98
C TYR A 503 9.34 -5.03 -2.35
N SER A 504 9.45 -5.85 -3.39
CA SER A 504 9.84 -5.38 -4.74
C SER A 504 8.64 -4.87 -5.53
N LEU A 505 8.87 -3.91 -6.44
CA LEU A 505 7.81 -3.20 -7.19
C LEU A 505 7.02 -4.09 -8.16
N ASN A 506 7.67 -5.06 -8.82
CA ASN A 506 7.12 -5.76 -9.99
C ASN A 506 6.44 -7.11 -9.66
N TYR A 507 5.71 -7.19 -8.55
CA TYR A 507 4.99 -8.41 -8.16
C TYR A 507 3.51 -8.17 -7.94
N SER A 508 2.69 -9.16 -8.27
CA SER A 508 1.26 -9.16 -7.96
C SER A 508 0.98 -9.43 -6.48
N LEU A 509 -0.16 -8.98 -5.96
CA LEU A 509 -0.57 -9.29 -4.58
C LEU A 509 -0.67 -10.81 -4.34
N ARG A 510 -1.08 -11.58 -5.35
CA ARG A 510 -1.14 -13.05 -5.26
C ARG A 510 0.24 -13.68 -5.07
N GLN A 511 1.25 -13.21 -5.81
CA GLN A 511 2.63 -13.68 -5.63
C GLN A 511 3.19 -13.29 -4.27
N ARG A 512 2.87 -12.10 -3.75
CA ARG A 512 3.28 -11.69 -2.41
C ARG A 512 2.66 -12.58 -1.32
N ILE A 513 1.39 -12.96 -1.47
CA ILE A 513 0.74 -13.91 -0.56
C ILE A 513 1.39 -15.30 -0.69
N ASP A 514 1.71 -15.76 -1.91
CA ASP A 514 2.38 -17.04 -2.13
C ASP A 514 3.78 -17.09 -1.49
N ILE A 515 4.53 -15.98 -1.54
CA ILE A 515 5.80 -15.84 -0.80
C ILE A 515 5.60 -16.07 0.69
N LEU A 516 4.60 -15.42 1.29
CA LEU A 516 4.30 -15.57 2.72
C LEU A 516 3.88 -17.00 3.08
N ASP A 517 3.04 -17.63 2.24
CA ASP A 517 2.58 -19.01 2.44
C ASP A 517 3.76 -20.01 2.36
N VAL A 518 4.65 -19.86 1.37
CA VAL A 518 5.86 -20.69 1.23
C VAL A 518 6.79 -20.54 2.43
N LEU A 519 7.01 -19.32 2.92
CA LEU A 519 7.84 -19.06 4.11
C LEU A 519 7.27 -19.77 5.35
N VAL A 520 5.95 -19.70 5.55
CA VAL A 520 5.27 -20.38 6.68
C VAL A 520 5.39 -21.90 6.55
N LEU A 521 5.08 -22.46 5.38
CA LEU A 521 5.12 -23.92 5.18
C LEU A 521 6.53 -24.48 5.35
N ALA A 522 7.56 -23.77 4.87
CA ALA A 522 8.94 -24.17 5.09
C ALA A 522 9.36 -24.05 6.56
N ALA A 523 8.98 -22.96 7.25
CA ALA A 523 9.23 -22.82 8.68
C ALA A 523 8.55 -23.95 9.49
N GLN A 524 7.33 -24.36 9.10
CA GLN A 524 6.65 -25.51 9.69
C GLN A 524 7.43 -26.81 9.46
N GLU A 525 7.86 -27.08 8.23
CA GLU A 525 8.64 -28.28 7.90
C GLU A 525 9.99 -28.35 8.67
N LEU A 526 10.62 -27.19 8.94
CA LEU A 526 11.85 -27.09 9.72
C LEU A 526 11.62 -27.15 11.24
N SER A 527 10.43 -26.76 11.71
CA SER A 527 10.09 -26.71 13.14
C SER A 527 9.57 -28.05 13.68
N TYR A 528 8.82 -28.81 12.87
CA TYR A 528 8.23 -30.07 13.30
C TYR A 528 9.14 -31.30 13.09
N PRO A 529 9.10 -32.30 13.99
CA PRO A 529 9.87 -33.54 13.82
C PRO A 529 9.42 -34.33 12.57
N LYS A 530 10.35 -34.68 11.69
CA LYS A 530 10.09 -35.58 10.55
C LYS A 530 9.82 -37.00 11.08
N SER A 531 8.55 -37.37 11.26
CA SER A 531 8.18 -38.75 11.60
C SER A 531 8.43 -39.66 10.40
N HIS A 532 9.57 -40.32 10.35
CA HIS A 532 9.80 -41.43 9.43
C HIS A 532 8.96 -42.63 9.86
N GLY A 533 7.72 -42.68 9.41
CA GLY A 533 6.84 -43.82 9.62
C GLY A 533 5.47 -43.59 8.99
N LYS A 534 5.03 -44.50 8.12
CA LYS A 534 3.65 -44.56 7.63
C LYS A 534 2.73 -44.84 8.82
N THR A 535 2.28 -43.81 9.51
CA THR A 535 1.23 -43.91 10.53
C THR A 535 0.20 -42.80 10.34
N LYS A 536 -1.05 -43.24 10.45
CA LYS A 536 -2.30 -42.54 10.12
C LYS A 536 -2.40 -41.15 10.75
N HIS A 537 -3.12 -40.27 10.04
CA HIS A 537 -3.53 -38.92 10.43
C HIS A 537 -3.62 -38.71 11.96
N SER A 538 -2.73 -37.87 12.49
CA SER A 538 -2.85 -37.29 13.82
C SER A 538 -3.67 -36.00 13.73
N ASP A 539 -4.86 -36.00 14.34
CA ASP A 539 -5.77 -34.84 14.48
C ASP A 539 -5.27 -33.86 15.55
N ALA A 540 -4.05 -33.34 15.39
CA ALA A 540 -3.63 -32.13 16.10
C ALA A 540 -3.89 -30.91 15.19
N PRO A 541 -4.48 -29.82 15.70
CA PRO A 541 -4.74 -28.63 14.88
C PRO A 541 -3.40 -28.05 14.45
N LYS A 542 -3.06 -28.24 13.17
CA LYS A 542 -1.94 -27.54 12.54
C LYS A 542 -2.28 -26.04 12.55
N PRO A 543 -1.34 -25.14 12.90
CA PRO A 543 -1.53 -23.71 12.68
C PRO A 543 -1.75 -23.51 11.18
N SER A 544 -2.99 -23.27 10.79
CA SER A 544 -3.42 -23.08 9.42
C SER A 544 -3.83 -21.63 9.28
N ILE A 545 -3.32 -21.00 8.23
CA ILE A 545 -3.73 -19.65 7.83
C ILE A 545 -5.21 -19.75 7.46
N GLN A 546 -6.08 -19.08 8.21
CA GLN A 546 -7.47 -18.92 7.79
C GLN A 546 -7.47 -17.98 6.57
N LEU A 547 -7.47 -18.59 5.38
CA LEU A 547 -7.99 -17.95 4.17
C LEU A 547 -9.46 -17.57 4.44
N LEU A 548 -9.86 -16.36 4.02
CA LEU A 548 -11.22 -15.83 3.80
C LEU A 548 -12.38 -16.71 4.29
N PRO A 549 -13.43 -16.16 4.94
CA PRO A 549 -14.59 -16.93 5.38
C PRO A 549 -15.36 -17.49 4.17
N GLY A 550 -14.91 -18.62 3.65
CA GLY A 550 -15.72 -19.54 2.89
C GLY A 550 -16.78 -20.04 3.85
N SER A 551 -18.03 -20.03 3.41
CA SER A 551 -19.21 -20.51 4.13
C SER A 551 -19.00 -21.94 4.65
N ASP A 552 -18.38 -22.10 5.80
CA ASP A 552 -18.05 -23.40 6.39
C ASP A 552 -19.18 -23.85 7.33
N SER A 553 -20.42 -23.83 6.81
CA SER A 553 -21.59 -24.41 7.48
C SER A 553 -21.57 -25.96 7.50
N SER A 554 -20.47 -26.59 7.08
CA SER A 554 -20.39 -28.04 6.88
C SER A 554 -19.68 -28.83 8.01
N LYS A 555 -19.07 -28.15 9.00
CA LYS A 555 -18.25 -28.80 10.05
C LYS A 555 -18.92 -28.91 11.44
N ASP A 556 -20.07 -28.25 11.66
CA ASP A 556 -20.73 -28.23 12.98
C ASP A 556 -21.28 -29.60 13.40
N TRP A 557 -21.76 -30.42 12.46
CA TRP A 557 -22.33 -31.72 12.80
C TRP A 557 -21.27 -32.70 13.34
N ARG A 558 -20.00 -32.62 12.90
CA ARG A 558 -18.93 -33.51 13.40
C ARG A 558 -18.61 -33.22 14.86
N ARG A 559 -18.54 -31.95 15.25
CA ARG A 559 -18.35 -31.55 16.67
C ARG A 559 -19.48 -32.05 17.55
N ILE A 560 -20.73 -31.87 17.12
CA ILE A 560 -21.92 -32.31 17.85
C ILE A 560 -21.94 -33.85 17.99
N VAL A 561 -21.52 -34.57 16.95
CA VAL A 561 -21.41 -36.03 16.97
C VAL A 561 -20.29 -36.49 17.90
N ASP A 562 -19.11 -35.86 17.86
CA ASP A 562 -17.99 -36.20 18.74
C ASP A 562 -18.30 -35.93 20.22
N GLU A 563 -19.03 -34.86 20.54
CA GLU A 563 -19.51 -34.60 21.91
C GLU A 563 -20.56 -35.63 22.36
N ARG A 564 -21.45 -36.06 21.46
CA ARG A 564 -22.38 -37.17 21.73
C ARG A 564 -21.67 -38.50 21.94
N ILE A 565 -20.60 -38.77 21.19
CA ILE A 565 -19.80 -39.99 21.34
C ILE A 565 -19.03 -39.93 22.65
N LYS A 566 -18.42 -38.79 23.00
CA LYS A 566 -17.70 -38.58 24.27
C LYS A 566 -18.60 -38.71 25.49
N SER A 567 -19.81 -38.14 25.45
CA SER A 567 -20.78 -38.22 26.57
C SER A 567 -21.39 -39.60 26.76
N LYS A 568 -21.41 -40.46 25.72
CA LYS A 568 -21.96 -41.83 25.80
C LYS A 568 -20.91 -42.94 25.94
N THR A 569 -19.62 -42.62 25.88
CA THR A 569 -18.55 -43.63 25.96
C THR A 569 -17.94 -43.67 27.37
N ARG A 570 -18.25 -44.70 28.15
CA ARG A 570 -17.64 -44.95 29.46
C ARG A 570 -16.26 -45.59 29.26
N ARG A 571 -15.18 -44.87 29.61
CA ARG A 571 -13.80 -45.36 29.47
C ARG A 571 -13.37 -46.12 30.72
N PHE A 572 -13.16 -47.42 30.58
CA PHE A 572 -12.59 -48.28 31.62
C PHE A 572 -11.08 -48.41 31.35
N ALA A 573 -10.26 -47.98 32.31
CA ALA A 573 -8.79 -47.93 32.31
C ALA A 573 -8.12 -46.80 31.50
N MET A 574 -7.44 -45.90 32.22
CA MET A 574 -6.46 -44.96 31.69
C MET A 574 -5.23 -45.80 31.29
N GLY A 575 -5.10 -46.10 29.99
CA GLY A 575 -3.87 -46.70 29.44
C GLY A 575 -2.68 -45.79 29.69
N ARG A 576 -1.48 -46.39 29.82
CA ARG A 576 -0.20 -45.76 30.12
C ARG A 576 -0.05 -44.36 29.49
N SER A 577 0.44 -43.43 30.31
CA SER A 577 0.94 -42.10 29.94
C SER A 577 1.51 -42.09 28.53
N GLN A 578 1.12 -41.10 27.72
CA GLN A 578 1.72 -40.78 26.44
C GLN A 578 3.23 -41.06 26.51
N VAL A 579 3.69 -41.94 25.62
CA VAL A 579 5.12 -42.12 25.35
C VAL A 579 5.66 -40.72 25.07
N GLU A 580 6.55 -40.22 25.91
CA GLU A 580 7.26 -38.96 25.67
C GLU A 580 7.92 -39.09 24.29
N VAL A 581 7.40 -38.34 23.32
CA VAL A 581 8.00 -38.22 22.00
C VAL A 581 9.39 -37.64 22.24
N ALA A 582 10.43 -38.38 21.86
CA ALA A 582 11.81 -37.94 22.00
C ALA A 582 11.95 -36.51 21.47
N ALA A 583 12.46 -35.59 22.28
CA ALA A 583 12.63 -34.20 21.91
C ALA A 583 13.59 -34.11 20.70
N VAL A 584 13.06 -33.72 19.54
CA VAL A 584 13.83 -33.51 18.31
C VAL A 584 14.22 -32.04 18.24
N PRO A 585 15.48 -31.71 17.87
CA PRO A 585 15.91 -30.33 17.72
C PRO A 585 15.10 -29.60 16.64
N ASN A 586 14.68 -28.37 16.95
CA ASN A 586 14.01 -27.47 16.02
C ASN A 586 15.04 -26.94 14.99
N GLU A 587 15.02 -27.44 13.75
CA GLU A 587 15.96 -27.01 12.70
C GLU A 587 15.72 -25.54 12.30
N PHE A 588 14.50 -25.03 12.48
CA PHE A 588 14.16 -23.62 12.26
C PHE A 588 14.89 -22.68 13.23
N SER A 589 15.38 -23.19 14.37
CA SER A 589 15.96 -22.35 15.43
C SER A 589 17.13 -21.48 15.00
N SER A 590 17.99 -22.02 14.14
CA SER A 590 19.18 -21.33 13.64
C SER A 590 18.86 -20.31 12.53
N VAL A 591 17.69 -20.42 11.90
CA VAL A 591 17.33 -19.63 10.71
C VAL A 591 16.15 -18.69 10.93
N ALA A 592 15.44 -18.79 12.05
CA ALA A 592 14.21 -18.04 12.33
C ALA A 592 14.34 -16.52 12.11
N GLY A 593 15.46 -15.92 12.51
CA GLY A 593 15.73 -14.49 12.31
C GLY A 593 15.77 -14.07 10.84
N HIS A 594 16.24 -14.95 9.94
CA HIS A 594 16.30 -14.66 8.50
C HIS A 594 14.93 -14.67 7.82
N PHE A 595 13.95 -15.33 8.41
CA PHE A 595 12.56 -15.33 7.95
C PHE A 595 11.81 -14.13 8.52
N PHE A 596 12.04 -13.81 9.80
CA PHE A 596 11.23 -12.87 10.56
C PHE A 596 11.65 -11.40 10.37
N PHE A 597 12.92 -11.05 10.61
CA PHE A 597 13.33 -9.64 10.65
C PHE A 597 13.22 -8.90 9.31
N PRO A 598 13.57 -9.51 8.16
CA PRO A 598 13.38 -8.84 6.86
C PRO A 598 11.92 -8.51 6.55
N LEU A 599 10.97 -9.33 7.05
CA LEU A 599 9.54 -9.10 6.86
C LEU A 599 9.01 -7.93 7.71
N ILE A 600 9.56 -7.68 8.90
CA ILE A 600 9.07 -6.64 9.82
C ILE A 600 9.72 -5.26 9.61
N GLN A 601 10.80 -5.15 8.82
CA GLN A 601 11.63 -3.94 8.77
C GLN A 601 11.10 -2.83 7.84
N HIS A 602 10.30 -3.16 6.83
CA HIS A 602 9.94 -2.23 5.74
C HIS A 602 8.44 -2.09 5.52
N PHE A 603 7.63 -2.47 6.51
CA PHE A 603 6.16 -2.44 6.40
C PHE A 603 5.59 -1.02 6.30
N ASP A 604 6.35 -0.01 6.73
CA ASP A 604 5.99 1.41 6.81
C ASP A 604 6.40 2.21 5.56
N ARG A 605 7.14 1.61 4.62
CA ARG A 605 7.60 2.28 3.40
C ARG A 605 6.52 2.25 2.32
N PRO A 606 5.94 3.41 1.93
CA PRO A 606 5.02 3.44 0.81
C PRO A 606 5.80 3.22 -0.49
N LEU A 607 5.47 2.15 -1.22
CA LEU A 607 5.97 1.93 -2.57
C LEU A 607 4.90 2.33 -3.57
N THR A 608 5.30 2.90 -4.70
CA THR A 608 4.39 3.23 -5.79
C THR A 608 3.61 1.96 -6.17
N THR A 609 2.29 1.96 -5.98
CA THR A 609 1.35 0.82 -6.19
C THR A 609 1.32 -0.30 -5.14
N PHE A 610 2.08 -0.20 -4.04
CA PHE A 610 2.02 -1.16 -2.94
C PHE A 610 2.09 -0.43 -1.59
N ASP A 611 0.94 -0.27 -0.95
CA ASP A 611 0.77 0.47 0.31
C ASP A 611 0.11 -0.43 1.36
N LEU A 612 0.94 -1.11 2.16
CA LEU A 612 0.50 -2.00 3.23
C LEU A 612 -0.33 -1.28 4.31
N LEU A 613 0.00 -0.01 4.61
CA LEU A 613 -0.70 0.79 5.63
C LEU A 613 -1.96 1.50 5.06
N GLY A 614 -2.17 1.45 3.75
CA GLY A 614 -3.30 2.04 3.06
C GLY A 614 -4.24 0.99 2.49
N GLU A 615 -4.26 0.85 1.17
CA GLU A 615 -5.26 0.06 0.44
C GLU A 615 -4.96 -1.46 0.46
N ASP A 616 -3.71 -1.88 0.70
CA ASP A 616 -3.31 -3.30 0.67
C ASP A 616 -3.43 -4.00 2.04
N HIS A 617 -4.42 -3.60 2.85
CA HIS A 617 -4.64 -4.11 4.21
C HIS A 617 -4.86 -5.63 4.28
N LEU A 618 -5.32 -6.28 3.20
CA LEU A 618 -5.41 -7.74 3.13
C LEU A 618 -4.02 -8.41 3.11
N VAL A 619 -3.06 -7.83 2.39
CA VAL A 619 -1.68 -8.32 2.37
C VAL A 619 -0.99 -8.00 3.70
N LEU A 620 -1.27 -6.83 4.28
CA LEU A 620 -0.81 -6.51 5.64
C LEU A 620 -1.34 -7.53 6.67
N GLY A 621 -2.64 -7.84 6.63
CA GLY A 621 -3.22 -8.85 7.51
C GLY A 621 -2.54 -10.21 7.35
N ARG A 622 -2.26 -10.63 6.10
CA ARG A 622 -1.49 -11.85 5.82
C ARG A 622 -0.08 -11.81 6.39
N LEU A 623 0.64 -10.70 6.20
CA LEU A 623 1.97 -10.50 6.76
C LEU A 623 1.95 -10.63 8.29
N VAL A 624 1.00 -9.98 8.96
CA VAL A 624 0.87 -10.01 10.43
C VAL A 624 0.60 -11.45 10.92
N HIS A 625 -0.32 -12.18 10.30
CA HIS A 625 -0.58 -13.58 10.62
C HIS A 625 0.65 -14.47 10.37
N THR A 626 1.39 -14.23 9.28
CA THR A 626 2.66 -14.92 9.00
C THR A 626 3.69 -14.67 10.09
N LEU A 627 3.86 -13.42 10.53
CA LEU A 627 4.78 -13.07 11.63
C LEU A 627 4.37 -13.76 12.94
N ALA A 628 3.07 -13.83 13.25
CA ALA A 628 2.57 -14.56 14.40
C ALA A 628 2.94 -16.06 14.35
N ILE A 629 2.79 -16.69 13.18
CA ILE A 629 3.13 -18.10 13.00
C ILE A 629 4.63 -18.32 13.10
N LEU A 630 5.45 -17.50 12.44
CA LEU A 630 6.91 -17.61 12.51
C LEU A 630 7.42 -17.44 13.95
N MET A 631 6.83 -16.52 14.72
CA MET A 631 7.11 -16.36 16.15
C MET A 631 6.76 -17.63 16.94
N TYR A 632 5.60 -18.22 16.66
CA TYR A 632 5.16 -19.48 17.30
C TYR A 632 6.05 -20.68 16.94
N LEU A 633 6.58 -20.75 15.72
CA LEU A 633 7.49 -21.83 15.30
C LEU A 633 8.92 -21.63 15.82
N ALA A 634 9.25 -20.41 16.26
CA ALA A 634 10.52 -20.03 16.86
C ALA A 634 10.58 -20.24 18.39
N VAL A 635 9.72 -21.10 18.95
CA VAL A 635 9.80 -21.53 20.35
C VAL A 635 11.18 -22.16 20.63
N ASN A 636 11.78 -21.79 21.77
CA ASN A 636 13.10 -22.25 22.24
C ASN A 636 14.28 -21.86 21.33
N THR A 637 14.16 -20.75 20.60
CA THR A 637 15.25 -20.22 19.77
C THR A 637 15.99 -19.09 20.47
N VAL A 638 17.27 -18.90 20.14
CA VAL A 638 18.09 -17.84 20.77
C VAL A 638 17.56 -16.44 20.40
N ALA A 639 16.97 -16.29 19.21
CA ALA A 639 16.42 -15.03 18.74
C ALA A 639 15.01 -14.73 19.30
N VAL A 640 14.38 -15.66 20.03
CA VAL A 640 12.95 -15.57 20.41
C VAL A 640 12.63 -14.31 21.21
N THR A 641 13.50 -13.88 22.13
CA THR A 641 13.27 -12.67 22.94
C THR A 641 13.31 -11.41 22.07
N ALA A 642 14.32 -11.29 21.20
CA ALA A 642 14.45 -10.16 20.28
C ALA A 642 13.30 -10.12 19.25
N MET A 643 12.90 -11.29 18.73
CA MET A 643 11.74 -11.42 17.84
C MET A 643 10.45 -11.02 18.54
N GLY A 644 10.25 -11.46 19.79
CA GLY A 644 9.08 -11.12 20.59
C GLY A 644 8.97 -9.62 20.85
N LYS A 645 10.08 -8.96 21.20
CA LYS A 645 10.11 -7.51 21.42
C LYS A 645 9.78 -6.73 20.15
N ALA A 646 10.45 -7.04 19.04
CA ALA A 646 10.16 -6.41 17.75
C ALA A 646 8.70 -6.64 17.31
N LEU A 647 8.14 -7.82 17.59
CA LEU A 647 6.74 -8.13 17.26
C LEU A 647 5.75 -7.32 18.10
N LEU A 648 6.02 -7.10 19.39
CA LEU A 648 5.16 -6.25 20.22
C LEU A 648 5.23 -4.78 19.79
N GLU A 649 6.40 -4.26 19.45
CA GLU A 649 6.55 -2.90 18.89
C GLU A 649 5.76 -2.74 17.58
N PHE A 650 5.84 -3.74 16.69
CA PHE A 650 5.06 -3.80 15.46
C PHE A 650 3.54 -3.87 15.73
N VAL A 651 3.11 -4.69 16.70
CA VAL A 651 1.71 -4.76 17.11
C VAL A 651 1.23 -3.40 17.61
N TRP A 652 2.05 -2.71 18.40
CA TRP A 652 1.71 -1.42 18.98
C TRP A 652 1.47 -0.34 17.91
N ALA A 653 2.28 -0.33 16.85
CA ALA A 653 2.15 0.60 15.74
C ALA A 653 0.82 0.43 14.97
N LEU A 654 0.24 -0.76 14.94
CA LEU A 654 -0.94 -1.10 14.12
C LEU A 654 -2.22 -1.36 14.93
N ARG A 655 -2.18 -1.22 16.27
CA ARG A 655 -3.25 -1.67 17.19
C ARG A 655 -4.65 -1.10 16.92
N PHE A 656 -4.77 0.06 16.30
CA PHE A 656 -6.04 0.73 15.99
C PHE A 656 -6.46 0.62 14.52
N HIS A 657 -5.98 -0.41 13.81
CA HIS A 657 -6.34 -0.62 12.41
C HIS A 657 -7.85 -0.84 12.22
N THR A 658 -8.43 -0.23 11.19
CA THR A 658 -9.88 -0.26 10.92
C THR A 658 -10.39 -1.64 10.49
N ASP A 659 -9.56 -2.37 9.76
CA ASP A 659 -9.85 -3.72 9.27
C ASP A 659 -9.75 -4.79 10.38
N SER A 660 -10.78 -5.63 10.51
CA SER A 660 -10.84 -6.67 11.56
C SER A 660 -9.86 -7.81 11.33
N TYR A 661 -9.55 -8.17 10.07
CA TYR A 661 -8.62 -9.26 9.76
C TYR A 661 -7.20 -8.91 10.20
N VAL A 662 -6.78 -7.65 10.01
CA VAL A 662 -5.51 -7.12 10.55
C VAL A 662 -5.51 -7.18 12.08
N ARG A 663 -6.56 -6.68 12.75
CA ARG A 663 -6.66 -6.71 14.23
C ARG A 663 -6.60 -8.14 14.80
N GLN A 664 -7.26 -9.11 14.16
CA GLN A 664 -7.16 -10.53 14.53
C GLN A 664 -5.73 -11.07 14.39
N GLY A 665 -4.99 -10.63 13.36
CA GLY A 665 -3.57 -10.94 13.20
C GLY A 665 -2.73 -10.40 14.36
N LEU A 666 -2.94 -9.13 14.74
CA LEU A 666 -2.20 -8.49 15.83
C LEU A 666 -2.45 -9.19 17.18
N LEU A 667 -3.69 -9.59 17.44
CA LEU A 667 -4.04 -10.37 18.64
C LEU A 667 -3.39 -11.76 18.61
N SER A 668 -3.26 -12.37 17.44
CA SER A 668 -2.56 -13.65 17.26
C SER A 668 -1.05 -13.50 17.48
N CYS A 669 -0.45 -12.38 17.08
CA CYS A 669 0.95 -12.07 17.41
C CYS A 669 1.18 -12.07 18.92
N ILE A 670 0.30 -11.43 19.69
CA ILE A 670 0.39 -11.43 21.16
C ILE A 670 0.30 -12.86 21.71
N SER A 671 -0.65 -13.66 21.23
CA SER A 671 -0.75 -15.08 21.62
C SER A 671 0.55 -15.83 21.36
N SER A 672 1.13 -15.65 20.18
CA SER A 672 2.39 -16.29 19.80
C SER A 672 3.56 -15.85 20.69
N VAL A 673 3.68 -14.56 21.04
CA VAL A 673 4.71 -14.07 21.96
C VAL A 673 4.55 -14.70 23.34
N LEU A 674 3.35 -14.67 23.91
CA LEU A 674 3.05 -15.22 25.24
C LEU A 674 3.28 -16.74 25.34
N LEU A 675 3.14 -17.46 24.22
CA LEU A 675 3.32 -18.91 24.16
C LEU A 675 4.77 -19.34 23.87
N SER A 676 5.57 -18.47 23.25
CA SER A 676 6.87 -18.86 22.66
C SER A 676 8.08 -18.27 23.37
N VAL A 677 7.96 -17.07 23.95
CA VAL A 677 9.02 -16.47 24.74
C VAL A 677 9.01 -17.09 26.15
N PRO A 678 10.16 -17.51 26.69
CA PRO A 678 10.25 -17.98 28.07
C PRO A 678 9.74 -16.94 29.06
N LYS A 679 9.06 -17.40 30.11
CA LYS A 679 8.42 -16.52 31.11
C LYS A 679 9.42 -15.61 31.83
N GLU A 680 10.66 -16.07 31.99
CA GLU A 680 11.74 -15.31 32.63
C GLU A 680 12.05 -14.06 31.80
N HIS A 681 12.29 -14.22 30.50
CA HIS A 681 12.54 -13.11 29.58
C HIS A 681 11.32 -12.20 29.37
N LEU A 682 10.11 -12.75 29.39
CA LEU A 682 8.88 -11.94 29.33
C LEU A 682 8.80 -10.95 30.51
N LEU A 683 9.23 -11.37 31.71
CA LEU A 683 9.12 -10.56 32.92
C LEU A 683 10.35 -9.66 33.15
N GLU A 684 11.52 -10.06 32.71
CA GLU A 684 12.74 -9.25 32.88
C GLU A 684 12.85 -8.20 31.77
N ASP A 685 12.64 -8.60 30.51
CA ASP A 685 12.99 -7.78 29.34
C ASP A 685 11.79 -7.05 28.71
N MET A 686 10.55 -7.47 29.01
CA MET A 686 9.32 -7.03 28.31
C MET A 686 8.15 -6.67 29.23
N THR A 687 8.40 -6.38 30.51
CA THR A 687 7.32 -6.15 31.50
C THR A 687 6.47 -4.91 31.19
N GLU A 688 7.09 -3.82 30.73
CA GLU A 688 6.35 -2.58 30.41
C GLU A 688 5.40 -2.82 29.23
N GLU A 689 5.91 -3.41 28.16
CA GLU A 689 5.17 -3.74 26.94
C GLU A 689 4.01 -4.70 27.24
N LEU A 690 4.20 -5.65 28.16
CA LEU A 690 3.14 -6.56 28.59
C LEU A 690 2.04 -5.87 29.41
N LEU A 691 2.39 -4.93 30.29
CA LEU A 691 1.38 -4.18 31.06
C LEU A 691 0.52 -3.29 30.15
N GLU A 692 1.16 -2.60 29.20
CA GLU A 692 0.47 -1.81 28.18
C GLU A 692 -0.44 -2.70 27.31
N THR A 693 0.09 -3.84 26.87
CA THR A 693 -0.69 -4.84 26.11
C THR A 693 -1.88 -5.36 26.92
N GLN A 694 -1.71 -5.60 28.22
CA GLN A 694 -2.79 -6.07 29.09
C GLN A 694 -3.94 -5.06 29.17
N SER A 695 -3.64 -3.76 29.29
CA SER A 695 -4.65 -2.70 29.30
C SER A 695 -5.41 -2.66 27.98
N TRP A 696 -4.68 -2.64 26.86
CA TRP A 696 -5.26 -2.61 25.52
C TRP A 696 -6.15 -3.83 25.24
N LEU A 697 -5.73 -5.04 25.65
CA LEU A 697 -6.55 -6.25 25.50
C LEU A 697 -7.87 -6.17 26.28
N GLY A 698 -7.88 -5.50 27.44
CA GLY A 698 -9.11 -5.23 28.19
C GLY A 698 -10.10 -4.38 27.39
N ASP A 699 -9.62 -3.28 26.81
CA ASP A 699 -10.44 -2.41 25.95
C ASP A 699 -10.96 -3.16 24.71
N VAL A 700 -10.11 -3.94 24.04
CA VAL A 700 -10.52 -4.74 22.87
C VAL A 700 -11.57 -5.77 23.23
N ALA A 701 -11.42 -6.46 24.36
CA ALA A 701 -12.38 -7.47 24.81
C ALA A 701 -13.78 -6.89 25.06
N GLU A 702 -13.87 -5.63 25.50
CA GLU A 702 -15.14 -4.96 25.80
C GLU A 702 -15.73 -4.21 24.60
N LYS A 703 -14.89 -3.49 23.83
CA LYS A 703 -15.31 -2.43 22.90
C LYS A 703 -15.13 -2.76 21.42
N ASP A 704 -14.37 -3.79 21.04
CA ASP A 704 -14.12 -4.08 19.62
C ASP A 704 -15.43 -4.51 18.91
N PRO A 705 -15.74 -3.99 17.70
CA PRO A 705 -16.93 -4.40 16.96
C PRO A 705 -16.93 -5.88 16.54
N ASP A 706 -15.75 -6.47 16.30
CA ASP A 706 -15.61 -7.84 15.80
C ASP A 706 -15.62 -8.88 16.94
N GLY A 707 -16.44 -9.92 16.78
CA GLY A 707 -16.63 -10.95 17.81
C GLY A 707 -15.43 -11.88 18.00
N ASP A 708 -14.64 -12.11 16.95
CA ASP A 708 -13.45 -12.95 17.02
C ASP A 708 -12.28 -12.18 17.64
N CYS A 709 -12.13 -10.87 17.36
CA CYS A 709 -11.22 -9.99 18.09
C CYS A 709 -11.48 -10.01 19.60
N ARG A 710 -12.75 -9.84 20.03
CA ARG A 710 -13.11 -9.91 21.46
C ARG A 710 -12.71 -11.26 22.09
N ARG A 711 -12.93 -12.37 21.36
CA ARG A 711 -12.58 -13.72 21.83
C ARG A 711 -11.07 -13.91 21.96
N LEU A 712 -10.29 -13.49 20.96
CA LEU A 712 -8.83 -13.58 20.98
C LEU A 712 -8.24 -12.70 22.10
N ALA A 713 -8.80 -11.51 22.33
CA ALA A 713 -8.39 -10.65 23.42
C ALA A 713 -8.59 -11.30 24.79
N LEU A 714 -9.77 -11.90 25.03
CA LEU A 714 -10.04 -12.68 26.24
C LEU A 714 -9.09 -13.87 26.41
N GLN A 715 -8.78 -14.58 25.31
CA GLN A 715 -7.83 -15.70 25.34
C GLN A 715 -6.42 -15.23 25.75
N ASN A 716 -5.96 -14.10 25.22
CA ASN A 716 -4.67 -13.52 25.60
C ASN A 716 -4.65 -13.09 27.07
N LEU A 717 -5.70 -12.44 27.58
CA LEU A 717 -5.81 -12.09 28.99
C LEU A 717 -5.73 -13.32 29.90
N LEU A 718 -6.38 -14.43 29.53
CA LEU A 718 -6.29 -15.70 30.25
C LEU A 718 -4.88 -16.30 30.21
N LEU A 719 -4.18 -16.20 29.08
CA LEU A 719 -2.77 -16.63 28.98
C LEU A 719 -1.88 -15.82 29.93
N MET A 720 -2.05 -14.50 29.99
CA MET A 720 -1.32 -13.63 30.90
C MET A 720 -1.63 -13.93 32.37
N GLU A 721 -2.90 -14.22 32.70
CA GLU A 721 -3.28 -14.61 34.07
C GLU A 721 -2.65 -15.95 34.46
N ASN A 722 -2.61 -16.92 33.55
CA ASN A 722 -1.96 -18.22 33.78
C ASN A 722 -0.45 -18.09 33.97
N LEU A 723 0.21 -17.18 33.24
CA LEU A 723 1.62 -16.84 33.49
C LEU A 723 1.80 -16.30 34.91
N LYS A 724 0.95 -15.36 35.34
CA LYS A 724 0.97 -14.82 36.72
C LYS A 724 0.76 -15.90 37.78
N LYS A 725 -0.14 -16.86 37.56
CA LYS A 725 -0.39 -17.98 38.49
C LYS A 725 0.81 -18.92 38.60
N LYS A 726 1.45 -19.27 37.48
CA LYS A 726 2.64 -20.14 37.44
C LYS A 726 3.84 -19.55 38.18
N LEU A 727 3.92 -18.23 38.33
CA LEU A 727 4.94 -17.54 39.11
C LEU A 727 4.71 -17.67 40.62
N LYS A 728 3.46 -17.66 41.07
CA LYS A 728 3.09 -17.80 42.49
C LYS A 728 3.26 -19.23 43.02
N THR A 729 3.39 -20.22 42.14
CA THR A 729 3.47 -21.65 42.49
C THR A 729 4.88 -22.22 42.51
N VAL A 730 5.93 -21.41 42.25
CA VAL A 730 7.33 -21.86 42.41
C VAL A 730 7.67 -21.78 43.91
N PRO A 731 7.90 -22.89 44.63
CA PRO A 731 8.38 -22.82 46.00
C PRO A 731 9.80 -22.23 45.99
N SER A 732 10.04 -21.28 46.89
CA SER A 732 11.33 -20.68 47.22
C SER A 732 12.41 -21.70 47.52
#